data_AF-A0A651EJG0-F1
#
_entry.id   AF-A0A651EJG0-F1
#
_cell.length_a   1.000
_cell.length_b   1.000
_cell.length_c   1.000
_cell.angle_alpha   90.00
_cell.angle_beta   90.00
_cell.angle_gamma   90.00
#
_symmetry.space_group_name_H-M   'P 1'
#
loop_
_entity.id
_entity.type
_entity.pdbx_description
1 polymer ?
#
loop_
_entity_poly.entity_id
_entity_poly.type
_entity_poly.pdbx_seq_one_letter_code
_entity_poly.pdbx_strand_id
1 'polypeptide(L)'
;MERSESTVLVDLHCHSDASDGYYGPDIVAERLARAGVAYAALTDHQTTRGTATFHDTATGFGVADIAGAEVSASLEGIEVHLLAYGFDPESPVIQALFSRPVSARETIAAIHEAGGLAVLAHPFHTTPITPDIDGLVERLVERGLDGIEAFYAPYSAQQRRQLLDLADRHGLLTTGGSDYHGNGHAGARNPGVAVPHQRWKQFREALRQPAQPVQSGGRKEKQELSGIDWRRLAVRIMLPSLLVIAFFVTLLFAGLIPTVEELLLERKRETTAELTNSAWSILADYNRAVDEGRMTLDEAQNAAIERIRRLRYGPESLDYFWITDMHPRMVMHPYRADLEGTDLTTFTDPEGVRPFVEFVQAVRDRSSGYVTYVWQWQDDPERLEAKESYVRGFEPWEWIIGTGLYVDDVNREIAAITGRMIDASFVVTILATALLVIITYQSLKLERRRSEAERELHLSHERYQLLVESSTAGTLLLVDGRCTYANRPLLEMLQYSVSELALLDLHDIVAPAEHTRETGDAEAESLRRVAAGEEVREPFEILITPKNGPPMPALLSSTPVFFAGRGGTILNVQDIGHQKAMRTALGESRAKYEVLAQNISSGVFRLLPEGDAPIIEMNPAARRIFGIAEDSEPSVSFRDLLVHGDMCDLFLERIHSDGTVRDLIVQLRGQDGKVTTARLSAVRSESSGDMAFVVDAIMDDISDRRRADAQQETLISQLQTSLLFLTEPVRNSMNEPISCSLETPVAAVVRMMGRHDTEAIVVVGPDRTPIGIVTDHDIRQRIVAEEQDTRIPVSRIMSAPVITIDESAPVFEAFLRERSYDIDHLVVTDTAGTLAGIVRSSRTVRLDDYSPVVLLRQIESAASVEDLTDCHDKLPVLVGSLVESGAAAENICHVTTAISDAITERTIVLAMEELGPAPCPFAFIALGSEAREEQTLATDQDNAIIYADDDEIDAEGTPAAAEYFLSLGTRVCRDLDRVGYPFCEGEAMAQDPRWNKPVSQWLSYFQDWIKEPDGTALAHCNVFFDLRCVYGDRSLAREVRRHVDTLLDRYPAFFAHMALNTLHYKPPIGLFGQIVTGSSSGSPNTFNIKEAMLPIVNFARLLALKHHLSETSTFDRLEQLHALGVLHDESFRGTVQAYDQLMRLRYRHQVSLLKEGKPADNSIDPRTLTRIDSGMVKNTLSRISTIQKKVSLEFRGST
;
A
#
# COMPACT_ATOMS: atom_id res chain seq x y z
N MET A 1 64.70 -30.03 10.13
CA MET A 1 63.46 -29.26 9.90
C MET A 1 63.58 -28.64 8.52
N GLU A 2 62.99 -29.29 7.52
CA GLU A 2 62.84 -28.69 6.18
C GLU A 2 61.99 -27.43 6.32
N ARG A 3 62.45 -26.30 5.78
CA ARG A 3 61.65 -25.10 5.67
C ARG A 3 60.46 -25.43 4.78
N SER A 4 59.24 -25.38 5.32
CA SER A 4 58.01 -25.46 4.54
C SER A 4 58.08 -24.45 3.39
N GLU A 5 58.15 -24.91 2.15
CA GLU A 5 57.96 -24.03 0.99
C GLU A 5 56.58 -23.37 1.09
N SER A 6 56.49 -22.07 0.79
CA SER A 6 55.21 -21.36 0.77
C SER A 6 54.37 -21.84 -0.42
N THR A 7 53.12 -22.19 -0.16
CA THR A 7 52.17 -22.67 -1.18
C THR A 7 51.00 -21.70 -1.34
N VAL A 8 50.45 -21.61 -2.55
CA VAL A 8 49.21 -20.89 -2.86
C VAL A 8 48.11 -21.90 -3.20
N LEU A 9 46.89 -21.62 -2.77
CA LEU A 9 45.73 -22.45 -3.09
C LEU A 9 45.11 -21.96 -4.41
N VAL A 10 45.13 -22.81 -5.43
CA VAL A 10 44.60 -22.52 -6.78
C VAL A 10 43.64 -23.60 -7.22
N ASP A 11 42.75 -23.30 -8.14
CA ASP A 11 41.95 -24.32 -8.82
C ASP A 11 41.78 -23.97 -10.29
N LEU A 12 42.74 -24.42 -11.10
CA LEU A 12 42.77 -24.12 -12.53
C LEU A 12 42.02 -25.16 -13.36
N HIS A 13 41.37 -26.14 -12.74
CA HIS A 13 40.61 -27.17 -13.44
C HIS A 13 39.34 -27.49 -12.66
N CYS A 14 38.22 -26.92 -13.10
CA CYS A 14 36.90 -27.18 -12.51
C CYS A 14 35.79 -27.00 -13.56
N HIS A 15 34.65 -27.63 -13.30
CA HIS A 15 33.53 -27.77 -14.25
C HIS A 15 32.23 -27.27 -13.66
N SER A 16 31.36 -26.75 -14.53
CA SER A 16 30.01 -26.28 -14.19
C SER A 16 28.95 -27.01 -15.00
N ASP A 17 27.68 -26.73 -14.71
CA ASP A 17 26.54 -27.23 -15.50
C ASP A 17 26.49 -26.69 -16.93
N ALA A 18 27.40 -25.79 -17.31
CA ALA A 18 27.60 -25.40 -18.70
C ALA A 18 28.14 -26.56 -19.55
N SER A 19 28.83 -27.53 -18.94
CA SER A 19 29.26 -28.78 -19.56
C SER A 19 28.74 -30.01 -18.78
N ASP A 20 29.53 -30.58 -17.87
CA ASP A 20 29.23 -31.82 -17.14
C ASP A 20 29.35 -31.69 -15.60
N GLY A 21 29.61 -30.49 -15.09
CA GLY A 21 29.52 -30.18 -13.67
C GLY A 21 28.08 -30.18 -13.14
N TYR A 22 27.93 -30.41 -11.84
CA TYR A 22 26.63 -30.48 -11.17
C TYR A 22 26.06 -29.12 -10.78
N TYR A 23 26.92 -28.11 -10.65
CA TYR A 23 26.56 -26.79 -10.13
C TYR A 23 26.74 -25.72 -11.20
N GLY A 24 25.89 -24.69 -11.15
CA GLY A 24 26.03 -23.50 -11.99
C GLY A 24 27.37 -22.79 -11.79
N PRO A 25 27.88 -22.05 -12.81
CA PRO A 25 29.15 -21.33 -12.73
C PRO A 25 29.27 -20.41 -11.50
N ASP A 26 28.16 -19.78 -11.11
CA ASP A 26 28.02 -18.94 -9.93
C ASP A 26 28.25 -19.72 -8.62
N ILE A 27 27.63 -20.90 -8.50
CA ILE A 27 27.77 -21.77 -7.32
C ILE A 27 29.17 -22.38 -7.24
N VAL A 28 29.79 -22.70 -8.38
CA VAL A 28 31.19 -23.17 -8.42
C VAL A 28 32.13 -22.07 -7.91
N ALA A 29 31.97 -20.83 -8.39
CA ALA A 29 32.74 -19.68 -7.93
C ALA A 29 32.58 -19.42 -6.42
N GLU A 30 31.36 -19.50 -5.89
CA GLU A 30 31.10 -19.36 -4.46
C GLU A 30 31.83 -20.43 -3.63
N ARG A 31 31.82 -21.68 -4.10
CA ARG A 31 32.46 -22.81 -3.39
C ARG A 31 33.98 -22.72 -3.41
N LEU A 32 34.56 -22.26 -4.52
CA LEU A 32 35.99 -21.97 -4.62
C LEU A 32 36.40 -20.89 -3.61
N ALA A 33 35.61 -19.82 -3.50
CA ALA A 33 35.85 -18.77 -2.52
C ALA A 33 35.77 -19.30 -1.08
N ARG A 34 34.75 -20.11 -0.76
CA ARG A 34 34.61 -20.75 0.56
C ARG A 34 35.76 -21.71 0.89
N ALA A 35 36.38 -22.33 -0.12
CA ALA A 35 37.55 -23.17 0.05
C ALA A 35 38.86 -22.38 0.22
N GLY A 36 38.83 -21.05 0.09
CA GLY A 36 39.99 -20.17 0.19
C GLY A 36 40.87 -20.15 -1.05
N VAL A 37 40.32 -20.55 -2.21
CA VAL A 37 41.05 -20.53 -3.48
C VAL A 37 41.34 -19.10 -3.90
N ALA A 38 42.61 -18.79 -4.18
CA ALA A 38 43.04 -17.44 -4.51
C ALA A 38 42.92 -17.13 -6.01
N TYR A 39 43.12 -18.15 -6.85
CA TYR A 39 43.11 -18.07 -8.31
C TYR A 39 42.38 -19.28 -8.89
N ALA A 40 41.47 -19.06 -9.82
CA ALA A 40 40.68 -20.13 -10.42
C ALA A 40 40.51 -19.95 -11.93
N ALA A 41 40.24 -21.06 -12.62
CA ALA A 41 39.80 -21.05 -14.01
C ALA A 41 38.64 -22.03 -14.15
N LEU A 42 37.51 -21.55 -14.68
CA LEU A 42 36.42 -22.44 -15.10
C LEU A 42 36.81 -23.05 -16.45
N THR A 43 36.95 -24.37 -16.49
CA THR A 43 37.49 -25.09 -17.65
C THR A 43 36.48 -26.09 -18.18
N ASP A 44 35.24 -25.63 -18.42
CA ASP A 44 34.17 -26.47 -18.93
C ASP A 44 34.54 -27.19 -20.23
N HIS A 45 34.03 -28.41 -20.38
CA HIS A 45 34.22 -29.24 -21.55
C HIS A 45 33.60 -28.62 -22.81
N GLN A 46 34.45 -28.30 -23.80
CA GLN A 46 34.05 -27.87 -25.15
C GLN A 46 33.17 -26.61 -25.14
N THR A 47 33.31 -25.74 -24.14
CA THR A 47 32.52 -24.50 -24.09
C THR A 47 33.16 -23.45 -23.21
N THR A 48 32.88 -22.19 -23.51
CA THR A 48 33.15 -21.03 -22.65
C THR A 48 31.87 -20.36 -22.16
N ARG A 49 30.70 -20.96 -22.38
CA ARG A 49 29.41 -20.33 -22.08
C ARG A 49 29.25 -19.90 -20.61
N GLY A 50 29.88 -20.63 -19.69
CA GLY A 50 29.85 -20.33 -18.27
C GLY A 50 30.86 -19.27 -17.80
N THR A 51 31.85 -18.90 -18.62
CA THR A 51 33.00 -18.11 -18.17
C THR A 51 32.60 -16.69 -17.77
N ALA A 52 31.67 -16.04 -18.48
CA ALA A 52 31.21 -14.69 -18.12
C ALA A 52 30.50 -14.67 -16.74
N THR A 53 29.59 -15.60 -16.51
CA THR A 53 28.88 -15.72 -15.21
C THR A 53 29.83 -16.11 -14.09
N PHE A 54 30.78 -17.01 -14.37
CA PHE A 54 31.83 -17.38 -13.43
C PHE A 54 32.72 -16.19 -13.09
N HIS A 55 33.15 -15.42 -14.08
CA HIS A 55 33.99 -14.24 -13.91
C HIS A 55 33.33 -13.21 -12.99
N ASP A 56 32.09 -12.83 -13.28
CA ASP A 56 31.34 -11.84 -12.49
C ASP A 56 31.18 -12.31 -11.04
N THR A 57 30.93 -13.60 -10.84
CA THR A 57 30.71 -14.17 -9.50
C THR A 57 32.03 -14.36 -8.74
N ALA A 58 33.05 -14.94 -9.37
CA ALA A 58 34.37 -15.20 -8.77
C ALA A 58 35.06 -13.89 -8.36
N THR A 59 35.04 -12.88 -9.23
CA THR A 59 35.56 -11.54 -8.92
C THR A 59 34.76 -10.88 -7.80
N GLY A 60 33.42 -11.00 -7.84
CA GLY A 60 32.54 -10.61 -6.75
C GLY A 60 32.85 -11.33 -5.42
N PHE A 61 33.45 -12.52 -5.49
CA PHE A 61 33.91 -13.27 -4.33
C PHE A 61 35.38 -13.02 -3.91
N GLY A 62 36.17 -12.27 -4.69
CA GLY A 62 37.60 -12.03 -4.43
C GLY A 62 38.51 -13.16 -4.91
N VAL A 63 38.00 -14.08 -5.75
CA VAL A 63 38.80 -15.10 -6.43
C VAL A 63 39.24 -14.52 -7.78
N ALA A 64 40.54 -14.58 -8.09
CA ALA A 64 41.04 -14.08 -9.36
C ALA A 64 40.78 -15.11 -10.47
N ASP A 65 39.96 -14.72 -11.45
CA ASP A 65 39.57 -15.57 -12.56
C ASP A 65 40.59 -15.52 -13.72
N ILE A 66 40.80 -16.68 -14.35
CA ILE A 66 41.60 -16.86 -15.56
C ILE A 66 40.70 -17.55 -16.57
N ALA A 67 40.54 -16.95 -17.75
CA ALA A 67 39.81 -17.55 -18.85
C ALA A 67 40.33 -18.97 -19.14
N GLY A 68 39.43 -19.95 -19.05
CA GLY A 68 39.72 -21.37 -19.14
C GLY A 68 38.73 -22.12 -20.05
N ALA A 69 39.16 -23.25 -20.60
CA ALA A 69 38.32 -24.27 -21.24
C ALA A 69 39.05 -25.61 -21.30
N GLU A 70 38.34 -26.73 -21.22
CA GLU A 70 38.92 -28.06 -21.46
C GLU A 70 38.56 -28.58 -22.85
N VAL A 71 39.58 -28.95 -23.63
CA VAL A 71 39.45 -29.36 -25.02
C VAL A 71 39.88 -30.82 -25.24
N SER A 72 38.92 -31.70 -25.56
CA SER A 72 39.17 -33.06 -26.01
C SER A 72 39.77 -33.06 -27.41
N ALA A 73 40.94 -33.69 -27.53
CA ALA A 73 41.67 -33.82 -28.78
C ALA A 73 42.15 -35.25 -28.98
N SER A 74 42.34 -35.66 -30.23
CA SER A 74 42.91 -36.96 -30.54
C SER A 74 44.38 -36.85 -30.92
N LEU A 75 45.22 -37.69 -30.31
CA LEU A 75 46.59 -37.93 -30.70
C LEU A 75 46.75 -39.40 -31.08
N GLU A 76 46.78 -39.69 -32.39
CA GLU A 76 47.04 -41.03 -32.92
C GLU A 76 46.08 -42.12 -32.39
N GLY A 77 44.82 -41.75 -32.15
CA GLY A 77 43.79 -42.66 -31.63
C GLY A 77 43.71 -42.71 -30.10
N ILE A 78 44.54 -41.95 -29.39
CA ILE A 78 44.42 -41.71 -27.95
C ILE A 78 43.67 -40.39 -27.76
N GLU A 79 42.63 -40.39 -26.93
CA GLU A 79 41.95 -39.18 -26.50
C GLU A 79 42.72 -38.52 -25.35
N VAL A 80 43.05 -37.24 -25.53
CA VAL A 80 43.72 -36.40 -24.55
C VAL A 80 42.90 -35.14 -24.30
N HIS A 81 42.94 -34.61 -23.09
CA HIS A 81 42.29 -33.35 -22.76
C HIS A 81 43.35 -32.26 -22.60
N LEU A 82 43.12 -31.12 -23.23
CA LEU A 82 44.00 -29.97 -23.22
C LEU A 82 43.27 -28.78 -22.59
N LEU A 83 43.82 -28.28 -21.49
CA LEU A 83 43.36 -27.06 -20.83
C LEU A 83 43.92 -25.87 -21.58
N ALA A 84 43.03 -24.97 -22.01
CA ALA A 84 43.38 -23.70 -22.61
C ALA A 84 43.30 -22.62 -21.52
N TYR A 85 44.32 -21.75 -21.41
CA TYR A 85 44.31 -20.65 -20.44
C TYR A 85 44.69 -19.31 -21.06
N GLY A 86 44.06 -18.23 -20.59
CA GLY A 86 44.49 -16.85 -20.91
C GLY A 86 44.17 -16.40 -22.33
N PHE A 87 43.16 -16.98 -22.97
CA PHE A 87 42.68 -16.63 -24.31
C PHE A 87 41.40 -15.76 -24.22
N ASP A 88 41.01 -15.14 -25.34
CA ASP A 88 39.71 -14.44 -25.46
C ASP A 88 38.54 -15.46 -25.58
N PRO A 89 37.62 -15.55 -24.60
CA PRO A 89 36.51 -16.52 -24.61
C PRO A 89 35.56 -16.39 -25.82
N GLU A 90 35.50 -15.22 -26.44
CA GLU A 90 34.67 -14.93 -27.62
C GLU A 90 35.44 -15.09 -28.94
N SER A 91 36.70 -15.55 -28.88
CA SER A 91 37.53 -15.77 -30.05
C SER A 91 36.84 -16.75 -31.02
N PRO A 92 36.62 -16.35 -32.30
CA PRO A 92 36.04 -17.24 -33.30
C PRO A 92 36.85 -18.53 -33.52
N VAL A 93 38.16 -18.48 -33.28
CA VAL A 93 39.06 -19.63 -33.41
C VAL A 93 38.77 -20.66 -32.32
N ILE A 94 38.56 -20.21 -31.08
CA ILE A 94 38.20 -21.08 -29.95
C ILE A 94 36.77 -21.61 -30.09
N GLN A 95 35.81 -20.77 -30.50
CA GLN A 95 34.43 -21.23 -30.74
C GLN A 95 34.36 -22.28 -31.85
N ALA A 96 35.17 -22.14 -32.90
CA ALA A 96 35.26 -23.14 -33.97
C ALA A 96 35.85 -24.48 -33.49
N LEU A 97 36.80 -24.44 -32.54
CA LEU A 97 37.43 -25.61 -31.94
C LEU A 97 36.42 -26.54 -31.26
N PHE A 98 35.43 -25.95 -30.57
CA PHE A 98 34.42 -26.70 -29.81
C PHE A 98 33.40 -27.46 -30.66
N SER A 99 33.27 -27.08 -31.94
CA SER A 99 32.23 -27.63 -32.83
C SER A 99 32.56 -28.99 -33.44
N ARG A 100 33.82 -29.46 -33.35
CA ARG A 100 34.27 -30.70 -33.99
C ARG A 100 35.45 -31.34 -33.24
N PRO A 101 35.58 -32.68 -33.27
CA PRO A 101 36.80 -33.34 -32.82
C PRO A 101 37.99 -32.92 -33.70
N VAL A 102 39.09 -32.52 -33.07
CA VAL A 102 40.31 -32.04 -33.74
C VAL A 102 41.53 -32.82 -33.26
N SER A 103 42.59 -32.80 -34.07
CA SER A 103 43.86 -33.39 -33.63
C SER A 103 44.50 -32.55 -32.52
N ALA A 104 45.32 -33.17 -31.66
CA ALA A 104 46.04 -32.45 -30.61
C ALA A 104 46.91 -31.31 -31.16
N ARG A 105 47.47 -31.47 -32.37
CA ARG A 105 48.27 -30.44 -33.04
C ARG A 105 47.44 -29.22 -33.44
N GLU A 106 46.26 -29.44 -34.02
CA GLU A 106 45.35 -28.35 -34.41
C GLU A 106 44.80 -27.64 -33.18
N THR A 107 44.57 -28.40 -32.11
CA THR A 107 44.07 -27.87 -30.84
C THR A 107 45.06 -26.91 -30.20
N ILE A 108 46.31 -27.34 -30.05
CA ILE A 108 47.39 -26.50 -29.50
C ILE A 108 47.59 -25.25 -30.36
N ALA A 109 47.63 -25.40 -31.69
CA ALA A 109 47.80 -24.27 -32.60
C ALA A 109 46.67 -23.24 -32.51
N ALA A 110 45.42 -23.70 -32.38
CA ALA A 110 44.25 -22.83 -32.22
C ALA A 110 44.24 -22.10 -30.88
N ILE A 111 44.68 -22.76 -29.80
CA ILE A 111 44.84 -22.14 -28.48
C ILE A 111 45.90 -21.02 -28.54
N HIS A 112 47.04 -21.29 -29.19
CA HIS A 112 48.10 -20.28 -29.40
C HIS A 112 47.65 -19.13 -30.30
N GLU A 113 46.89 -19.40 -31.36
CA GLU A 113 46.34 -18.37 -32.25
C GLU A 113 45.41 -17.41 -31.48
N ALA A 114 44.68 -17.94 -30.51
CA ALA A 114 43.85 -17.16 -29.59
C ALA A 114 44.65 -16.49 -28.45
N GLY A 115 45.98 -16.62 -28.44
CA GLY A 115 46.88 -16.03 -27.45
C GLY A 115 46.98 -16.80 -26.12
N GLY A 116 46.35 -17.98 -26.02
CA GLY A 116 46.34 -18.79 -24.81
C GLY A 116 47.49 -19.79 -24.70
N LEU A 117 47.60 -20.42 -23.54
CA LEU A 117 48.53 -21.51 -23.23
C LEU A 117 47.80 -22.85 -23.28
N ALA A 118 48.43 -23.88 -23.86
CA ALA A 118 47.90 -25.24 -23.94
C ALA A 118 48.60 -26.16 -22.92
N VAL A 119 47.81 -26.71 -22.01
CA VAL A 119 48.28 -27.53 -20.87
C VAL A 119 47.64 -28.92 -20.91
N LEU A 120 48.42 -29.98 -20.72
CA LEU A 120 47.89 -31.34 -20.69
C LEU A 120 47.16 -31.59 -19.37
N ALA A 121 45.85 -31.83 -19.45
CA ALA A 121 44.97 -32.12 -18.33
C ALA A 121 45.14 -33.58 -17.89
N HIS A 122 45.13 -33.83 -16.58
CA HIS A 122 45.14 -35.15 -15.94
C HIS A 122 45.79 -36.31 -16.75
N PRO A 123 47.11 -36.24 -17.06
CA PRO A 123 47.81 -37.18 -17.96
C PRO A 123 47.59 -38.68 -17.73
N PHE A 124 47.32 -39.14 -16.50
CA PHE A 124 47.13 -40.56 -16.19
C PHE A 124 45.71 -41.09 -16.44
N HIS A 125 44.77 -40.25 -16.90
CA HIS A 125 43.36 -40.60 -17.12
C HIS A 125 42.93 -40.54 -18.60
N THR A 126 43.88 -40.66 -19.55
CA THR A 126 43.58 -40.73 -20.99
C THR A 126 42.80 -41.99 -21.36
N THR A 127 42.10 -41.97 -22.51
CA THR A 127 41.38 -43.14 -23.03
C THR A 127 41.93 -43.57 -24.40
N PRO A 128 42.44 -44.81 -24.56
CA PRO A 128 42.74 -45.78 -23.49
C PRO A 128 43.87 -45.30 -22.57
N ILE A 129 43.92 -45.82 -21.34
CA ILE A 129 44.97 -45.47 -20.36
C ILE A 129 46.33 -45.90 -20.94
N THR A 130 47.20 -44.93 -21.24
CA THR A 130 48.55 -45.24 -21.74
C THR A 130 49.48 -45.56 -20.57
N PRO A 131 50.14 -46.73 -20.56
CA PRO A 131 51.20 -47.00 -19.58
C PRO A 131 52.50 -46.23 -19.88
N ASP A 132 52.63 -45.62 -21.07
CA ASP A 132 53.76 -44.79 -21.49
C ASP A 132 53.37 -43.30 -21.51
N ILE A 133 53.49 -42.66 -20.35
CA ILE A 133 53.19 -41.23 -20.15
C ILE A 133 54.33 -40.35 -20.66
N ASP A 134 55.58 -40.78 -20.47
CA ASP A 134 56.76 -40.07 -20.94
C ASP A 134 56.70 -39.90 -22.47
N GLY A 135 56.43 -40.99 -23.21
CA GLY A 135 56.27 -40.91 -24.67
C GLY A 135 55.05 -40.10 -25.12
N LEU A 136 53.97 -40.06 -24.34
CA LEU A 136 52.79 -39.22 -24.63
C LEU A 136 53.14 -37.73 -24.53
N VAL A 137 53.80 -37.33 -23.44
CA VAL A 137 54.20 -35.94 -23.20
C VAL A 137 55.22 -35.50 -24.24
N GLU A 138 56.22 -36.31 -24.58
CA GLU A 138 57.20 -36.00 -25.63
C GLU A 138 56.52 -35.70 -26.98
N ARG A 139 55.55 -36.50 -27.39
CA ARG A 139 54.80 -36.28 -28.65
C ARG A 139 53.95 -35.00 -28.63
N LEU A 140 53.43 -34.60 -27.47
CA LEU A 140 52.67 -33.35 -27.32
C LEU A 140 53.60 -32.13 -27.27
N VAL A 141 54.77 -32.25 -26.64
CA VAL A 141 55.83 -31.22 -26.63
C VAL A 141 56.28 -30.92 -28.08
N GLU A 142 56.50 -31.94 -28.91
CA GLU A 142 56.80 -31.77 -30.34
C GLU A 142 55.72 -30.98 -31.11
N ARG A 143 54.50 -30.91 -30.57
CA ARG A 143 53.34 -30.23 -31.16
C ARG A 143 53.04 -28.88 -30.50
N GLY A 144 53.87 -28.43 -29.55
CA GLY A 144 53.80 -27.10 -28.93
C GLY A 144 53.12 -27.06 -27.57
N LEU A 145 53.08 -28.16 -26.81
CA LEU A 145 52.53 -28.15 -25.45
C LEU A 145 53.31 -27.18 -24.53
N ASP A 146 52.60 -26.33 -23.78
CA ASP A 146 53.22 -25.32 -22.89
C ASP A 146 53.32 -25.77 -21.44
N GLY A 147 52.43 -26.67 -21.01
CA GLY A 147 52.37 -27.11 -19.62
C GLY A 147 51.74 -28.48 -19.39
N ILE A 148 51.82 -28.94 -18.15
CA ILE A 148 51.23 -30.19 -17.68
C ILE A 148 50.59 -30.01 -16.30
N GLU A 149 49.41 -30.60 -16.11
CA GLU A 149 48.74 -30.63 -14.83
C GLU A 149 49.41 -31.66 -13.90
N ALA A 150 50.32 -31.18 -13.06
CA ALA A 150 51.09 -32.01 -12.13
C ALA A 150 50.47 -32.07 -10.73
N PHE A 151 49.72 -31.03 -10.34
CA PHE A 151 49.10 -30.91 -9.02
C PHE A 151 47.61 -31.25 -9.10
N TYR A 152 47.31 -32.56 -9.12
CA TYR A 152 45.96 -33.11 -9.14
C TYR A 152 45.72 -33.96 -7.89
N ALA A 153 44.54 -33.83 -7.25
CA ALA A 153 44.27 -34.44 -5.94
C ALA A 153 44.30 -35.99 -5.94
N PRO A 154 43.81 -36.69 -6.97
CA PRO A 154 43.91 -38.15 -7.10
C PRO A 154 45.33 -38.70 -7.34
N TYR A 155 46.33 -37.88 -7.67
CA TYR A 155 47.68 -38.36 -7.94
C TYR A 155 48.45 -38.75 -6.69
N SER A 156 49.05 -39.94 -6.74
CA SER A 156 50.04 -40.36 -5.74
C SER A 156 51.28 -39.47 -5.77
N ALA A 157 52.01 -39.42 -4.65
CA ALA A 157 53.28 -38.70 -4.58
C ALA A 157 54.34 -39.22 -5.57
N GLN A 158 54.19 -40.45 -6.09
CA GLN A 158 55.05 -41.00 -7.14
C GLN A 158 54.66 -40.44 -8.52
N GLN A 159 53.37 -40.45 -8.87
CA GLN A 159 52.86 -39.88 -10.12
C GLN A 159 53.15 -38.38 -10.21
N ARG A 160 52.92 -37.63 -9.13
CA ARG A 160 53.25 -36.19 -9.08
C ARG A 160 54.73 -35.94 -9.33
N ARG A 161 55.62 -36.72 -8.69
CA ARG A 161 57.07 -36.59 -8.90
C ARG A 161 57.48 -36.92 -10.34
N GLN A 162 56.87 -37.92 -10.96
CA GLN A 162 57.11 -38.25 -12.37
C GLN A 162 56.71 -37.10 -13.30
N LEU A 163 55.54 -36.48 -13.09
CA LEU A 163 55.10 -35.34 -13.91
C LEU A 163 55.93 -34.08 -13.69
N LEU A 164 56.38 -33.82 -12.46
CA LEU A 164 57.29 -32.71 -12.17
C LEU A 164 58.65 -32.90 -12.84
N ASP A 165 59.20 -34.13 -12.81
CA ASP A 165 60.46 -34.45 -13.49
C ASP A 165 60.32 -34.31 -15.03
N LEU A 166 59.21 -34.78 -15.60
CA LEU A 166 58.89 -34.56 -17.01
C LEU A 166 58.77 -33.08 -17.37
N ALA A 167 58.08 -32.30 -16.52
CA ALA A 167 57.94 -30.86 -16.73
C ALA A 167 59.30 -30.15 -16.73
N ASP A 168 60.17 -30.50 -15.77
CA ASP A 168 61.51 -29.93 -15.68
C ASP A 168 62.41 -30.37 -16.85
N ARG A 169 62.31 -31.64 -17.30
CA ARG A 169 63.06 -32.17 -18.46
C ARG A 169 62.72 -31.46 -19.77
N HIS A 170 61.44 -31.11 -19.97
CA HIS A 170 60.94 -30.53 -21.21
C HIS A 170 60.67 -29.02 -21.14
N GLY A 171 60.92 -28.38 -19.99
CA GLY A 171 60.69 -26.94 -19.79
C GLY A 171 59.21 -26.54 -19.75
N LEU A 172 58.33 -27.46 -19.36
CA LEU A 172 56.89 -27.24 -19.30
C LEU A 172 56.47 -26.51 -18.01
N LEU A 173 55.44 -25.68 -18.12
CA LEU A 173 54.75 -25.09 -16.97
C LEU A 173 53.99 -26.17 -16.19
N THR A 174 53.82 -25.97 -14.89
CA THR A 174 53.05 -26.88 -14.04
C THR A 174 51.81 -26.19 -13.50
N THR A 175 50.64 -26.77 -13.74
CA THR A 175 49.35 -26.27 -13.21
C THR A 175 48.81 -27.19 -12.11
N GLY A 176 47.79 -26.69 -11.40
CA GLY A 176 47.07 -27.45 -10.40
C GLY A 176 45.57 -27.18 -10.45
N GLY A 177 44.81 -28.25 -10.34
CA GLY A 177 43.36 -28.24 -10.47
C GLY A 177 42.75 -29.41 -9.73
N SER A 178 41.50 -29.25 -9.30
CA SER A 178 40.79 -30.27 -8.52
C SER A 178 39.96 -31.21 -9.38
N ASP A 179 39.67 -30.83 -10.62
CA ASP A 179 38.71 -31.49 -11.52
C ASP A 179 37.32 -31.58 -10.87
N TYR A 180 36.92 -30.49 -10.22
CA TYR A 180 35.70 -30.46 -9.42
C TYR A 180 34.45 -30.36 -10.31
N HIS A 181 33.60 -31.39 -10.21
CA HIS A 181 32.29 -31.50 -10.88
C HIS A 181 31.11 -31.42 -9.90
N GLY A 182 31.37 -31.22 -8.61
CA GLY A 182 30.34 -31.26 -7.56
C GLY A 182 30.12 -32.62 -6.90
N ASN A 183 29.26 -32.64 -5.87
CA ASN A 183 29.10 -33.76 -4.94
C ASN A 183 28.51 -35.05 -5.54
N GLY A 184 28.08 -35.01 -6.81
CA GLY A 184 27.44 -36.13 -7.52
C GLY A 184 28.34 -36.89 -8.49
N HIS A 185 29.60 -36.47 -8.67
CA HIS A 185 30.55 -37.10 -9.60
C HIS A 185 31.69 -37.83 -8.86
N ALA A 186 32.35 -38.78 -9.53
CA ALA A 186 33.39 -39.63 -8.93
C ALA A 186 34.72 -38.90 -8.63
N GLY A 187 34.81 -37.60 -8.91
CA GLY A 187 35.99 -36.74 -8.75
C GLY A 187 36.18 -36.13 -7.35
N ALA A 188 37.00 -35.08 -7.26
CA ALA A 188 37.36 -34.45 -5.98
C ALA A 188 36.12 -33.87 -5.25
N ARG A 189 35.99 -34.17 -3.95
CA ARG A 189 34.86 -33.72 -3.13
C ARG A 189 34.91 -32.24 -2.76
N ASN A 190 36.10 -31.64 -2.78
CA ASN A 190 36.33 -30.23 -2.45
C ASN A 190 37.20 -29.61 -3.55
N PRO A 191 36.93 -28.36 -3.95
CA PRO A 191 37.76 -27.64 -4.90
C PRO A 191 39.03 -27.07 -4.23
N GLY A 192 40.07 -26.82 -5.03
CA GLY A 192 41.35 -26.23 -4.63
C GLY A 192 42.50 -27.23 -4.44
N VAL A 193 43.69 -26.86 -4.95
CA VAL A 193 44.95 -27.60 -4.80
C VAL A 193 46.09 -26.67 -4.41
N ALA A 194 46.91 -27.09 -3.46
CA ALA A 194 48.08 -26.33 -3.02
C ALA A 194 49.25 -26.50 -4.01
N VAL A 195 49.70 -25.38 -4.58
CA VAL A 195 50.83 -25.32 -5.54
C VAL A 195 51.97 -24.49 -4.93
N PRO A 196 53.25 -24.91 -5.05
CA PRO A 196 54.39 -24.11 -4.58
C PRO A 196 54.43 -22.73 -5.24
N HIS A 197 54.67 -21.69 -4.44
CA HIS A 197 54.58 -20.30 -4.88
C HIS A 197 55.51 -19.97 -6.07
N GLN A 198 56.68 -20.62 -6.16
CA GLN A 198 57.61 -20.45 -7.28
C GLN A 198 57.04 -20.98 -8.61
N ARG A 199 56.38 -22.15 -8.59
CA ARG A 199 55.74 -22.75 -9.77
C ARG A 199 54.52 -21.93 -10.22
N TRP A 200 53.72 -21.47 -9.25
CA TRP A 200 52.62 -20.55 -9.52
C TRP A 200 53.10 -19.25 -10.17
N LYS A 201 54.18 -18.65 -9.65
CA LYS A 201 54.74 -17.41 -10.21
C LYS A 201 55.18 -17.59 -11.67
N GLN A 202 55.81 -18.72 -12.00
CA GLN A 202 56.22 -19.05 -13.38
C GLN A 202 55.03 -19.15 -14.33
N PHE A 203 53.97 -19.87 -13.93
CA PHE A 203 52.74 -19.97 -14.71
C PHE A 203 52.05 -18.60 -14.90
N ARG A 204 51.95 -17.82 -13.83
CA ARG A 204 51.37 -16.47 -13.85
C ARG A 204 52.14 -15.49 -14.73
N GLU A 205 53.47 -15.59 -14.77
CA GLU A 205 54.31 -14.77 -15.66
C GLU A 205 54.17 -15.18 -17.12
N ALA A 206 54.00 -16.48 -17.41
CA ALA A 206 53.76 -16.98 -18.76
C ALA A 206 52.42 -16.50 -19.34
N LEU A 207 51.35 -16.43 -18.52
CA LEU A 207 50.06 -15.84 -18.92
C LEU A 207 50.16 -14.35 -19.33
N ARG A 208 51.26 -13.66 -18.99
CA ARG A 208 51.49 -12.23 -19.29
C ARG A 208 52.32 -11.99 -20.55
N GLN A 209 52.85 -13.04 -21.19
CA GLN A 209 53.65 -12.92 -22.41
C GLN A 209 52.84 -13.41 -23.62
N PRO A 210 52.71 -12.64 -24.72
CA PRO A 210 52.01 -13.12 -25.90
C PRO A 210 52.76 -14.30 -26.53
N ALA A 211 52.09 -15.44 -26.69
CA ALA A 211 52.59 -16.54 -27.51
C ALA A 211 52.90 -16.04 -28.93
N GLN A 212 54.07 -16.40 -29.50
CA GLN A 212 54.48 -15.90 -30.80
C GLN A 212 53.53 -16.36 -31.91
N PRO A 213 52.87 -15.45 -32.66
CA PRO A 213 51.96 -15.85 -33.73
C PRO A 213 52.70 -16.12 -35.05
N VAL A 214 52.36 -17.24 -35.70
CA VAL A 214 52.61 -17.48 -37.12
C VAL A 214 51.64 -16.61 -37.94
N GLN A 215 52.18 -15.85 -38.89
CA GLN A 215 51.46 -14.85 -39.67
C GLN A 215 50.39 -15.47 -40.60
N SER A 216 49.13 -15.04 -40.48
CA SER A 216 48.24 -14.91 -41.64
C SER A 216 47.21 -13.78 -41.41
N GLY A 217 46.98 -12.98 -42.45
CA GLY A 217 46.19 -11.75 -42.37
C GLY A 217 44.70 -11.95 -42.65
N GLY A 218 43.87 -11.11 -42.02
CA GLY A 218 42.44 -11.02 -42.27
C GLY A 218 41.87 -9.69 -41.77
N ARG A 219 41.06 -9.04 -42.63
CA ARG A 219 40.54 -7.67 -42.51
C ARG A 219 39.68 -7.42 -41.26
N LYS A 220 39.85 -6.23 -40.65
CA LYS A 220 38.86 -5.62 -39.74
C LYS A 220 37.71 -5.01 -40.55
N GLU A 221 36.52 -5.59 -40.45
CA GLU A 221 35.27 -4.91 -40.80
C GLU A 221 34.67 -4.26 -39.54
N LYS A 222 34.28 -2.99 -39.69
CA LYS A 222 33.50 -2.25 -38.68
C LYS A 222 32.07 -2.80 -38.68
N GLN A 223 31.66 -3.45 -37.60
CA GLN A 223 30.23 -3.63 -37.31
C GLN A 223 29.68 -2.35 -36.68
N GLU A 224 28.88 -1.63 -37.45
CA GLU A 224 27.94 -0.65 -36.92
C GLU A 224 26.90 -1.37 -36.05
N LEU A 225 26.70 -0.89 -34.82
CA LEU A 225 25.61 -1.31 -33.95
C LEU A 225 24.27 -1.06 -34.65
N SER A 226 23.55 -2.15 -34.95
CA SER A 226 22.26 -2.11 -35.63
C SER A 226 21.23 -1.32 -34.83
N GLY A 227 20.70 -0.24 -35.43
CA GLY A 227 19.55 0.47 -34.90
C GLY A 227 18.30 -0.41 -34.87
N ILE A 228 17.47 -0.20 -33.84
CA ILE A 228 16.18 -0.88 -33.63
C ILE A 228 15.32 -0.81 -34.89
N ASP A 229 14.89 -1.97 -35.40
CA ASP A 229 13.98 -2.08 -36.55
C ASP A 229 12.54 -1.77 -36.12
N TRP A 230 12.20 -0.48 -36.16
CA TRP A 230 10.89 0.07 -35.78
C TRP A 230 9.70 -0.60 -36.49
N ARG A 231 9.91 -1.21 -37.67
CA ARG A 231 8.86 -1.91 -38.42
C ARG A 231 8.48 -3.23 -37.76
N ARG A 232 9.46 -3.99 -37.24
CA ARG A 232 9.20 -5.26 -36.54
C ARG A 232 8.46 -5.06 -35.22
N LEU A 233 8.80 -4.00 -34.48
CA LEU A 233 8.15 -3.70 -33.20
C LEU A 233 6.68 -3.29 -33.41
N ALA A 234 6.41 -2.42 -34.39
CA ALA A 234 5.06 -1.98 -34.73
C ALA A 234 4.17 -3.17 -35.17
N VAL A 235 4.69 -4.07 -36.00
CA VAL A 235 3.95 -5.26 -36.46
C VAL A 235 3.64 -6.21 -35.31
N ARG A 236 4.57 -6.41 -34.36
CA ARG A 236 4.40 -7.33 -33.23
C ARG A 236 3.33 -6.87 -32.23
N ILE A 237 3.08 -5.56 -32.14
CA ILE A 237 2.09 -4.95 -31.24
C ILE A 237 0.72 -4.79 -31.95
N MET A 238 0.70 -4.39 -33.23
CA MET A 238 -0.54 -4.12 -33.94
C MET A 238 -1.28 -5.38 -34.42
N LEU A 239 -0.56 -6.44 -34.79
CA LEU A 239 -1.16 -7.64 -35.36
C LEU A 239 -2.05 -8.43 -34.38
N PRO A 240 -1.62 -8.73 -33.13
CA PRO A 240 -2.48 -9.42 -32.16
C PRO A 240 -3.74 -8.61 -31.82
N SER A 241 -3.59 -7.29 -31.78
CA SER A 241 -4.65 -6.35 -31.45
C SER A 241 -5.73 -6.29 -32.54
N LEU A 242 -5.34 -6.27 -33.81
CA LEU A 242 -6.26 -6.37 -34.95
C LEU A 242 -6.98 -7.72 -34.99
N LEU A 243 -6.31 -8.81 -34.61
CA LEU A 243 -6.93 -10.14 -34.55
C LEU A 243 -8.01 -10.22 -33.46
N VAL A 244 -7.82 -9.58 -32.32
CA VAL A 244 -8.84 -9.51 -31.24
C VAL A 244 -10.07 -8.73 -31.71
N ILE A 245 -9.87 -7.59 -32.39
CA ILE A 245 -10.99 -6.81 -32.94
C ILE A 245 -11.74 -7.62 -34.00
N ALA A 246 -11.01 -8.29 -34.91
CA ALA A 246 -11.63 -9.15 -35.92
C ALA A 246 -12.44 -10.29 -35.29
N PHE A 247 -11.90 -10.94 -34.26
CA PHE A 247 -12.59 -12.00 -33.52
C PHE A 247 -13.85 -11.49 -32.84
N PHE A 248 -13.80 -10.32 -32.19
CA PHE A 248 -14.97 -9.70 -31.56
C PHE A 248 -16.08 -9.40 -32.58
N VAL A 249 -15.72 -8.83 -33.73
CA VAL A 249 -16.67 -8.56 -34.82
C VAL A 249 -17.28 -9.87 -35.35
N THR A 250 -16.47 -10.91 -35.57
CA THR A 250 -16.98 -12.21 -36.03
C THR A 250 -17.91 -12.84 -35.00
N LEU A 251 -17.56 -12.84 -33.72
CA LEU A 251 -18.39 -13.41 -32.65
C LEU A 251 -19.74 -12.68 -32.55
N LEU A 252 -19.75 -11.36 -32.73
CA LEU A 252 -20.97 -10.56 -32.64
C LEU A 252 -21.91 -10.82 -33.83
N PHE A 253 -21.40 -10.75 -35.06
CA PHE A 253 -22.22 -10.88 -36.27
C PHE A 253 -22.57 -12.33 -36.62
N ALA A 254 -21.66 -13.28 -36.40
CA ALA A 254 -21.87 -14.69 -36.76
C ALA A 254 -22.33 -15.57 -35.57
N GLY A 255 -22.30 -15.05 -34.35
CA GLY A 255 -22.69 -15.80 -33.14
C GLY A 255 -23.85 -15.13 -32.40
N LEU A 256 -23.60 -13.97 -31.80
CA LEU A 256 -24.53 -13.36 -30.85
C LEU A 256 -25.83 -12.88 -31.51
N ILE A 257 -25.75 -12.13 -32.62
CA ILE A 257 -26.94 -11.58 -33.29
C ILE A 257 -27.91 -12.69 -33.73
N PRO A 258 -27.49 -13.71 -34.50
CA PRO A 258 -28.39 -14.81 -34.90
C PRO A 258 -29.04 -15.52 -33.70
N THR A 259 -28.28 -15.73 -32.62
CA THR A 259 -28.78 -16.40 -31.42
C THR A 259 -29.89 -15.59 -30.74
N VAL A 260 -29.74 -14.26 -30.67
CA VAL A 260 -30.75 -13.37 -30.09
C VAL A 260 -32.00 -13.33 -30.96
N GLU A 261 -31.85 -13.30 -32.29
CA GLU A 261 -32.97 -13.34 -33.24
C GLU A 261 -33.81 -14.61 -33.07
N GLU A 262 -33.15 -15.79 -33.03
CA GLU A 262 -33.81 -17.08 -32.81
C GLU A 262 -34.53 -17.14 -31.46
N LEU A 263 -33.87 -16.72 -30.38
CA LEU A 263 -34.43 -16.75 -29.02
C LEU A 263 -35.66 -15.84 -28.88
N LEU A 264 -35.64 -14.65 -29.48
CA LEU A 264 -36.77 -13.72 -29.42
C LEU A 264 -37.99 -14.24 -30.19
N LEU A 265 -37.77 -14.82 -31.37
CA LEU A 265 -38.83 -15.46 -32.17
C LEU A 265 -39.46 -16.63 -31.42
N GLU A 266 -38.63 -17.50 -30.83
CA GLU A 266 -39.10 -18.66 -30.07
C GLU A 266 -39.92 -18.24 -28.85
N ARG A 267 -39.44 -17.25 -28.09
CA ARG A 267 -40.18 -16.70 -26.93
C ARG A 267 -41.54 -16.09 -27.32
N LYS A 268 -41.62 -15.38 -28.44
CA LYS A 268 -42.89 -14.79 -28.92
C LYS A 268 -43.87 -15.88 -29.36
N ARG A 269 -43.37 -16.95 -29.98
CA ARG A 269 -44.16 -18.15 -30.31
C ARG A 269 -44.73 -18.80 -29.04
N GLU A 270 -43.89 -19.10 -28.06
CA GLU A 270 -44.31 -19.68 -26.77
C GLU A 270 -45.39 -18.83 -26.09
N THR A 271 -45.21 -17.51 -26.03
CA THR A 271 -46.18 -16.59 -25.45
C THR A 271 -47.53 -16.65 -26.17
N THR A 272 -47.52 -16.72 -27.51
CA THR A 272 -48.76 -16.83 -28.32
C THR A 272 -49.49 -18.15 -28.06
N ALA A 273 -48.75 -19.24 -27.84
CA ALA A 273 -49.31 -20.53 -27.46
C ALA A 273 -49.92 -20.50 -26.04
N GLU A 274 -49.24 -19.88 -25.06
CA GLU A 274 -49.76 -19.72 -23.69
C GLU A 274 -51.03 -18.85 -23.63
N LEU A 275 -51.07 -17.76 -24.39
CA LEU A 275 -52.25 -16.90 -24.52
C LEU A 275 -53.43 -17.67 -25.12
N THR A 276 -53.19 -18.45 -26.18
CA THR A 276 -54.19 -19.33 -26.77
C THR A 276 -54.68 -20.38 -25.75
N ASN A 277 -53.79 -20.95 -24.95
CA ASN A 277 -54.14 -21.92 -23.91
C ASN A 277 -55.01 -21.28 -22.80
N SER A 278 -54.76 -20.01 -22.49
CA SER A 278 -55.59 -19.25 -21.55
C SER A 278 -57.00 -19.05 -22.08
N ALA A 279 -57.14 -18.68 -23.37
CA ALA A 279 -58.44 -18.56 -24.01
C ALA A 279 -59.15 -19.92 -24.16
N TRP A 280 -58.41 -20.99 -24.47
CA TRP A 280 -58.90 -22.36 -24.49
C TRP A 280 -59.43 -22.81 -23.12
N SER A 281 -58.76 -22.42 -22.03
CA SER A 281 -59.21 -22.74 -20.67
C SER A 281 -60.55 -22.10 -20.31
N ILE A 282 -60.86 -20.94 -20.89
CA ILE A 282 -62.19 -20.32 -20.76
C ILE A 282 -63.26 -21.21 -21.39
N LEU A 283 -63.02 -21.77 -22.59
CA LEU A 283 -63.93 -22.74 -23.23
C LEU A 283 -64.13 -23.97 -22.33
N ALA A 284 -63.04 -24.49 -21.78
CA ALA A 284 -63.06 -25.65 -20.89
C ALA A 284 -63.87 -25.41 -19.60
N ASP A 285 -63.76 -24.22 -19.01
CA ASP A 285 -64.53 -23.85 -17.81
C ASP A 285 -66.03 -23.74 -18.09
N TYR A 286 -66.41 -23.17 -19.24
CA TYR A 286 -67.81 -23.13 -19.65
C TYR A 286 -68.36 -24.51 -20.02
N ASN A 287 -67.57 -25.38 -20.67
CA ASN A 287 -67.98 -26.76 -20.91
C ASN A 287 -68.19 -27.53 -19.60
N ARG A 288 -67.33 -27.33 -18.60
CA ARG A 288 -67.51 -27.93 -17.27
C ARG A 288 -68.84 -27.50 -16.63
N ALA A 289 -69.27 -26.25 -16.82
CA ALA A 289 -70.58 -25.79 -16.35
C ALA A 289 -71.75 -26.47 -17.09
N VAL A 290 -71.56 -26.86 -18.36
CA VAL A 290 -72.53 -27.68 -19.11
C VAL A 290 -72.56 -29.10 -18.57
N ASP A 291 -71.40 -29.72 -18.37
CA ASP A 291 -71.26 -31.09 -17.84
C ASP A 291 -71.89 -31.23 -16.44
N GLU A 292 -71.79 -30.17 -15.63
CA GLU A 292 -72.39 -30.09 -14.28
C GLU A 292 -73.89 -29.69 -14.29
N GLY A 293 -74.48 -29.43 -15.47
CA GLY A 293 -75.87 -29.03 -15.62
C GLY A 293 -76.22 -27.63 -15.12
N ARG A 294 -75.21 -26.75 -14.92
CA ARG A 294 -75.39 -25.35 -14.50
C ARG A 294 -75.78 -24.42 -15.65
N MET A 295 -75.49 -24.81 -16.89
CA MET A 295 -75.79 -24.05 -18.11
C MET A 295 -76.18 -25.01 -19.24
N THR A 296 -77.02 -24.56 -20.17
CA THR A 296 -77.20 -25.27 -21.45
C THR A 296 -76.00 -25.06 -22.37
N LEU A 297 -75.81 -25.96 -23.35
CA LEU A 297 -74.71 -25.85 -24.32
C LEU A 297 -74.75 -24.49 -25.06
N ASP A 298 -75.92 -24.07 -25.52
CA ASP A 298 -76.11 -22.80 -26.23
C ASP A 298 -75.81 -21.58 -25.34
N GLU A 299 -76.23 -21.61 -24.07
CA GLU A 299 -75.92 -20.54 -23.11
C GLU A 299 -74.41 -20.46 -22.81
N ALA A 300 -73.74 -21.61 -22.66
CA ALA A 300 -72.32 -21.68 -22.39
C ALA A 300 -71.47 -21.24 -23.59
N GLN A 301 -71.84 -21.66 -24.80
CA GLN A 301 -71.19 -21.25 -26.04
C GLN A 301 -71.32 -19.74 -26.28
N ASN A 302 -72.52 -19.17 -26.12
CA ASN A 302 -72.73 -17.72 -26.27
C ASN A 302 -71.98 -16.91 -25.21
N ALA A 303 -71.97 -17.36 -23.95
CA ALA A 303 -71.22 -16.70 -22.89
C ALA A 303 -69.70 -16.74 -23.11
N ALA A 304 -69.18 -17.87 -23.61
CA ALA A 304 -67.77 -18.03 -23.95
C ALA A 304 -67.35 -17.13 -25.11
N ILE A 305 -68.18 -17.07 -26.18
CA ILE A 305 -68.00 -16.17 -27.32
C ILE A 305 -67.90 -14.72 -26.85
N GLU A 306 -68.85 -14.24 -26.05
CA GLU A 306 -68.86 -12.86 -25.56
C GLU A 306 -67.66 -12.53 -24.67
N ARG A 307 -67.24 -13.48 -23.83
CA ARG A 307 -66.07 -13.30 -22.97
C ARG A 307 -64.78 -13.23 -23.77
N ILE A 308 -64.58 -14.15 -24.72
CA ILE A 308 -63.37 -14.23 -25.54
C ILE A 308 -63.31 -13.06 -26.52
N ARG A 309 -64.46 -12.63 -27.09
CA ARG A 309 -64.56 -11.48 -27.99
C ARG A 309 -64.02 -10.18 -27.36
N ARG A 310 -64.12 -10.03 -26.04
CA ARG A 310 -63.63 -8.84 -25.30
C ARG A 310 -62.16 -8.93 -24.89
N LEU A 311 -61.53 -10.09 -25.01
CA LEU A 311 -60.11 -10.23 -24.66
C LEU A 311 -59.26 -9.49 -25.68
N ARG A 312 -58.45 -8.56 -25.16
CA ARG A 312 -57.43 -7.86 -25.91
C ARG A 312 -56.11 -7.93 -25.17
N TYR A 313 -55.01 -7.95 -25.92
CA TYR A 313 -53.66 -7.96 -25.37
C TYR A 313 -52.71 -7.21 -26.31
N GLY A 314 -51.42 -7.22 -25.98
CA GLY A 314 -50.40 -6.50 -26.73
C GLY A 314 -50.28 -5.01 -26.35
N PRO A 315 -49.27 -4.30 -26.88
CA PRO A 315 -48.91 -2.95 -26.44
C PRO A 315 -50.04 -1.91 -26.61
N GLU A 316 -50.82 -2.05 -27.68
CA GLU A 316 -51.91 -1.13 -28.02
C GLU A 316 -53.28 -1.68 -27.59
N SER A 317 -53.33 -2.85 -26.94
CA SER A 317 -54.58 -3.56 -26.62
C SER A 317 -55.48 -3.81 -27.84
N LEU A 318 -54.87 -4.05 -29.00
CA LEU A 318 -55.55 -4.30 -30.27
C LEU A 318 -55.46 -5.76 -30.72
N ASP A 319 -54.54 -6.56 -30.16
CA ASP A 319 -54.43 -7.98 -30.49
C ASP A 319 -55.59 -8.78 -29.89
N TYR A 320 -55.98 -9.84 -30.58
CA TYR A 320 -57.29 -10.44 -30.39
C TYR A 320 -57.30 -11.94 -30.66
N PHE A 321 -58.32 -12.60 -30.11
CA PHE A 321 -58.62 -14.01 -30.36
C PHE A 321 -59.80 -14.15 -31.33
N TRP A 322 -59.80 -15.20 -32.14
CA TRP A 322 -60.95 -15.62 -32.94
C TRP A 322 -61.39 -17.05 -32.60
N ILE A 323 -62.53 -17.47 -33.14
CA ILE A 323 -62.99 -18.86 -33.05
C ILE A 323 -63.56 -19.27 -34.42
N THR A 324 -63.13 -20.43 -34.92
CA THR A 324 -63.75 -21.13 -36.06
C THR A 324 -64.18 -22.53 -35.66
N ASP A 325 -64.90 -23.24 -36.51
CA ASP A 325 -65.19 -24.67 -36.29
C ASP A 325 -64.30 -25.59 -37.15
N MET A 326 -64.48 -26.91 -37.03
CA MET A 326 -63.77 -27.94 -37.81
C MET A 326 -64.23 -28.04 -39.28
N HIS A 327 -65.26 -27.31 -39.69
CA HIS A 327 -65.80 -27.18 -41.05
C HIS A 327 -65.68 -25.73 -41.53
N PRO A 328 -64.44 -25.24 -41.55
CA PRO A 328 -64.00 -23.86 -41.27
C PRO A 328 -65.08 -22.77 -41.43
N ARG A 329 -66.07 -22.72 -40.54
CA ARG A 329 -67.00 -21.59 -40.40
C ARG A 329 -66.52 -20.67 -39.31
N MET A 330 -66.68 -19.36 -39.52
CA MET A 330 -66.34 -18.38 -38.48
C MET A 330 -67.40 -18.42 -37.38
N VAL A 331 -66.99 -18.71 -36.14
CA VAL A 331 -67.87 -18.67 -34.97
C VAL A 331 -67.82 -17.28 -34.33
N MET A 332 -66.64 -16.68 -34.22
CA MET A 332 -66.46 -15.35 -33.65
C MET A 332 -65.20 -14.67 -34.20
N HIS A 333 -65.34 -13.43 -34.67
CA HIS A 333 -64.20 -12.56 -34.97
C HIS A 333 -64.44 -11.14 -34.47
N PRO A 334 -63.53 -10.55 -33.68
CA PRO A 334 -63.78 -9.26 -33.06
C PRO A 334 -63.82 -8.07 -34.03
N TYR A 335 -63.02 -8.09 -35.11
CA TYR A 335 -62.98 -7.02 -36.12
C TYR A 335 -63.70 -7.34 -37.44
N ARG A 336 -64.16 -8.59 -37.63
CA ARG A 336 -64.70 -9.09 -38.90
C ARG A 336 -66.01 -9.81 -38.66
N ALA A 337 -66.96 -9.09 -38.08
CA ALA A 337 -68.31 -9.58 -37.85
C ALA A 337 -69.03 -9.98 -39.15
N ASP A 338 -68.59 -9.45 -40.30
CA ASP A 338 -69.05 -9.84 -41.64
C ASP A 338 -68.77 -11.30 -41.99
N LEU A 339 -67.76 -11.92 -41.36
CA LEU A 339 -67.39 -13.31 -41.59
C LEU A 339 -68.17 -14.28 -40.71
N GLU A 340 -68.78 -13.82 -39.62
CA GLU A 340 -69.45 -14.69 -38.63
C GLU A 340 -70.62 -15.47 -39.24
N GLY A 341 -70.63 -16.79 -39.03
CA GLY A 341 -71.60 -17.72 -39.61
C GLY A 341 -71.36 -18.09 -41.08
N THR A 342 -70.34 -17.53 -41.75
CA THR A 342 -70.00 -17.87 -43.14
C THR A 342 -69.05 -19.07 -43.25
N ASP A 343 -69.13 -19.81 -44.36
CA ASP A 343 -68.20 -20.91 -44.69
C ASP A 343 -66.94 -20.35 -45.37
N LEU A 344 -65.78 -20.59 -44.76
CA LEU A 344 -64.49 -20.05 -45.18
C LEU A 344 -63.60 -21.08 -45.88
N THR A 345 -64.15 -22.23 -46.31
CA THR A 345 -63.39 -23.29 -47.00
C THR A 345 -62.72 -22.80 -48.29
N THR A 346 -63.33 -21.83 -48.98
CA THR A 346 -62.80 -21.21 -50.21
C THR A 346 -62.12 -19.87 -49.95
N PHE A 347 -61.99 -19.43 -48.70
CA PHE A 347 -61.32 -18.18 -48.37
C PHE A 347 -59.82 -18.34 -48.55
N THR A 348 -59.24 -17.43 -49.33
CA THR A 348 -57.82 -17.42 -49.66
C THR A 348 -57.26 -16.04 -49.38
N ASP A 349 -56.06 -15.99 -48.81
CA ASP A 349 -55.33 -14.75 -48.61
C ASP A 349 -54.68 -14.25 -49.94
N PRO A 350 -54.10 -13.04 -49.95
CA PRO A 350 -53.43 -12.50 -51.15
C PRO A 350 -52.26 -13.35 -51.70
N GLU A 351 -51.66 -14.21 -50.88
CA GLU A 351 -50.54 -15.08 -51.26
C GLU A 351 -51.00 -16.47 -51.73
N GLY A 352 -52.30 -16.75 -51.72
CA GLY A 352 -52.86 -18.02 -52.16
C GLY A 352 -53.01 -19.06 -51.04
N VAL A 353 -52.71 -18.71 -49.78
CA VAL A 353 -52.88 -19.59 -48.62
C VAL A 353 -54.35 -19.60 -48.22
N ARG A 354 -54.87 -20.77 -47.82
CA ARG A 354 -56.25 -20.91 -47.29
C ARG A 354 -56.19 -21.06 -45.77
N PRO A 355 -56.05 -19.95 -45.01
CA PRO A 355 -55.67 -20.01 -43.60
C PRO A 355 -56.61 -20.86 -42.75
N PHE A 356 -57.92 -20.76 -42.96
CA PHE A 356 -58.91 -21.51 -42.19
C PHE A 356 -58.89 -23.02 -42.47
N VAL A 357 -58.51 -23.43 -43.68
CA VAL A 357 -58.30 -24.84 -44.02
C VAL A 357 -57.01 -25.35 -43.36
N GLU A 358 -55.95 -24.55 -43.39
CA GLU A 358 -54.67 -24.87 -42.74
C GLU A 358 -54.82 -24.96 -41.21
N PHE A 359 -55.65 -24.11 -40.58
CA PHE A 359 -55.96 -24.21 -39.15
C PHE A 359 -56.62 -25.56 -38.79
N VAL A 360 -57.61 -25.98 -39.60
CA VAL A 360 -58.27 -27.28 -39.42
C VAL A 360 -57.28 -28.43 -39.62
N GLN A 361 -56.38 -28.35 -40.60
CA GLN A 361 -55.33 -29.36 -40.79
C GLN A 361 -54.37 -29.40 -39.60
N ALA A 362 -53.87 -28.26 -39.13
CA ALA A 362 -52.99 -28.18 -37.97
C ALA A 362 -53.60 -28.80 -36.71
N VAL A 363 -54.89 -28.54 -36.46
CA VAL A 363 -55.63 -29.12 -35.33
C VAL A 363 -55.92 -30.61 -35.55
N ARG A 364 -56.22 -31.07 -36.76
CA ARG A 364 -56.43 -32.51 -37.04
C ARG A 364 -55.16 -33.32 -36.83
N ASP A 365 -54.01 -32.79 -37.23
CA ASP A 365 -52.75 -33.53 -37.21
C ASP A 365 -52.13 -33.59 -35.81
N ARG A 366 -52.20 -32.50 -35.04
CA ARG A 366 -51.46 -32.35 -33.76
C ARG A 366 -52.27 -31.72 -32.63
N SER A 367 -53.59 -31.58 -32.77
CA SER A 367 -54.50 -30.87 -31.85
C SER A 367 -54.24 -29.36 -31.68
N SER A 368 -53.08 -28.89 -32.14
CA SER A 368 -52.65 -27.50 -32.17
C SER A 368 -51.50 -27.31 -33.16
N GLY A 369 -51.25 -26.08 -33.61
CA GLY A 369 -50.10 -25.78 -34.48
C GLY A 369 -49.98 -24.30 -34.85
N TYR A 370 -48.84 -23.95 -35.45
CA TYR A 370 -48.61 -22.62 -36.01
C TYR A 370 -48.92 -22.60 -37.49
N VAL A 371 -49.59 -21.55 -37.95
CA VAL A 371 -49.95 -21.33 -39.36
C VAL A 371 -49.64 -19.89 -39.72
N THR A 372 -48.89 -19.71 -40.80
CA THR A 372 -48.47 -18.40 -41.32
C THR A 372 -49.27 -18.05 -42.55
N TYR A 373 -49.82 -16.84 -42.60
CA TYR A 373 -50.69 -16.35 -43.67
C TYR A 373 -50.72 -14.82 -43.65
N VAL A 374 -51.21 -14.19 -44.72
CA VAL A 374 -51.37 -12.74 -44.79
C VAL A 374 -52.75 -12.35 -44.25
N TRP A 375 -52.78 -11.39 -43.33
CA TRP A 375 -54.01 -10.92 -42.71
C TRP A 375 -54.02 -9.41 -42.54
N GLN A 376 -55.22 -8.85 -42.38
CA GLN A 376 -55.35 -7.43 -42.05
C GLN A 376 -54.67 -7.12 -40.70
N TRP A 377 -54.08 -5.94 -40.60
CA TRP A 377 -53.44 -5.45 -39.40
C TRP A 377 -54.50 -4.98 -38.41
N GLN A 378 -54.73 -5.77 -37.36
CA GLN A 378 -55.64 -5.44 -36.26
C GLN A 378 -57.01 -4.94 -36.75
N ASP A 379 -57.35 -3.68 -36.49
CA ASP A 379 -58.59 -3.00 -36.87
C ASP A 379 -58.50 -2.24 -38.21
N ASP A 380 -57.34 -2.21 -38.86
CA ASP A 380 -57.12 -1.59 -40.17
C ASP A 380 -57.27 -2.62 -41.31
N PRO A 381 -58.37 -2.58 -42.09
CA PRO A 381 -58.63 -3.52 -43.16
C PRO A 381 -57.80 -3.24 -44.44
N GLU A 382 -57.18 -2.06 -44.59
CA GLU A 382 -56.40 -1.70 -45.78
C GLU A 382 -54.94 -2.15 -45.69
N ARG A 383 -54.44 -2.36 -44.46
CA ARG A 383 -53.07 -2.81 -44.19
C ARG A 383 -53.01 -4.33 -44.06
N LEU A 384 -52.38 -4.99 -45.04
CA LEU A 384 -52.19 -6.45 -45.05
C LEU A 384 -50.75 -6.80 -44.70
N GLU A 385 -50.56 -7.68 -43.72
CA GLU A 385 -49.23 -8.11 -43.26
C GLU A 385 -49.17 -9.62 -42.98
N ALA A 386 -47.96 -10.18 -43.05
CA ALA A 386 -47.71 -11.56 -42.68
C ALA A 386 -47.96 -11.76 -41.18
N LYS A 387 -48.83 -12.72 -40.87
CA LYS A 387 -49.25 -13.08 -39.51
C LYS A 387 -49.00 -14.57 -39.29
N GLU A 388 -48.33 -14.89 -38.18
CA GLU A 388 -48.17 -16.26 -37.72
C GLU A 388 -49.08 -16.49 -36.52
N SER A 389 -50.03 -17.40 -36.65
CA SER A 389 -51.00 -17.69 -35.60
C SER A 389 -50.83 -19.09 -35.04
N TYR A 390 -50.95 -19.21 -33.73
CA TYR A 390 -51.09 -20.48 -33.06
C TYR A 390 -52.58 -20.80 -32.89
N VAL A 391 -52.98 -21.98 -33.36
CA VAL A 391 -54.34 -22.50 -33.26
C VAL A 391 -54.38 -23.73 -32.38
N ARG A 392 -55.49 -23.91 -31.65
CA ARG A 392 -55.74 -25.08 -30.83
C ARG A 392 -57.20 -25.52 -30.91
N GLY A 393 -57.42 -26.82 -31.05
CA GLY A 393 -58.76 -27.42 -31.06
C GLY A 393 -59.35 -27.57 -29.67
N PHE A 394 -60.66 -27.35 -29.57
CA PHE A 394 -61.51 -27.67 -28.44
C PHE A 394 -62.56 -28.70 -28.89
N GLU A 395 -62.21 -29.98 -28.73
CA GLU A 395 -62.97 -31.13 -29.23
C GLU A 395 -64.45 -31.16 -28.79
N PRO A 396 -64.84 -30.85 -27.53
CA PRO A 396 -66.23 -30.95 -27.10
C PRO A 396 -67.23 -30.13 -27.93
N TRP A 397 -66.78 -29.00 -28.50
CA TRP A 397 -67.60 -28.12 -29.32
C TRP A 397 -67.16 -28.11 -30.79
N GLU A 398 -66.17 -28.92 -31.17
CA GLU A 398 -65.52 -28.89 -32.49
C GLU A 398 -65.06 -27.48 -32.91
N TRP A 399 -64.62 -26.68 -31.93
CA TRP A 399 -64.14 -25.32 -32.15
C TRP A 399 -62.61 -25.26 -32.23
N ILE A 400 -62.09 -24.29 -32.95
CA ILE A 400 -60.67 -23.94 -33.05
C ILE A 400 -60.54 -22.50 -32.56
N ILE A 401 -59.66 -22.29 -31.59
CA ILE A 401 -59.36 -20.99 -31.00
C ILE A 401 -57.88 -20.65 -31.15
N GLY A 402 -57.57 -19.37 -31.02
CA GLY A 402 -56.19 -18.91 -31.03
C GLY A 402 -56.02 -17.45 -31.40
N THR A 403 -54.77 -17.13 -31.63
CA THR A 403 -54.22 -15.80 -31.83
C THR A 403 -52.98 -15.88 -32.70
N GLY A 404 -52.54 -14.73 -33.20
CA GLY A 404 -51.24 -14.64 -33.84
C GLY A 404 -50.53 -13.33 -33.61
N LEU A 405 -49.25 -13.34 -33.97
CA LEU A 405 -48.36 -12.20 -34.01
C LEU A 405 -48.08 -11.79 -35.45
N TYR A 406 -47.81 -10.51 -35.67
CA TYR A 406 -47.42 -10.00 -36.98
C TYR A 406 -45.89 -10.13 -37.13
N VAL A 407 -45.47 -10.78 -38.21
CA VAL A 407 -44.05 -11.14 -38.45
C VAL A 407 -43.20 -9.88 -38.62
N ASP A 408 -43.72 -8.87 -39.30
CA ASP A 408 -43.00 -7.61 -39.52
C ASP A 408 -42.83 -6.77 -38.24
N ASP A 409 -43.72 -6.89 -37.27
CA ASP A 409 -43.59 -6.25 -35.97
C ASP A 409 -42.43 -6.86 -35.17
N VAL A 410 -42.37 -8.20 -35.14
CA VAL A 410 -41.27 -8.94 -34.51
C VAL A 410 -39.94 -8.64 -35.20
N ASN A 411 -39.92 -8.62 -36.54
CA ASN A 411 -38.71 -8.26 -37.30
C ASN A 411 -38.24 -6.82 -37.02
N ARG A 412 -39.17 -5.89 -36.80
CA ARG A 412 -38.85 -4.49 -36.47
C ARG A 412 -38.32 -4.34 -35.05
N GLU A 413 -38.89 -5.05 -34.08
CA GLU A 413 -38.35 -5.15 -32.72
C GLU A 413 -36.93 -5.73 -32.74
N ILE A 414 -36.73 -6.82 -33.49
CA ILE A 414 -35.42 -7.44 -33.72
C ILE A 414 -34.45 -6.42 -34.33
N ALA A 415 -34.82 -5.74 -35.41
CA ALA A 415 -33.99 -4.74 -36.09
C ALA A 415 -33.62 -3.57 -35.16
N ALA A 416 -34.53 -3.15 -34.27
CA ALA A 416 -34.26 -2.09 -33.30
C ALA A 416 -33.30 -2.53 -32.18
N ILE A 417 -33.37 -3.80 -31.77
CA ILE A 417 -32.44 -4.37 -30.79
C ILE A 417 -31.07 -4.60 -31.42
N THR A 418 -31.02 -5.22 -32.61
CA THR A 418 -29.77 -5.48 -33.34
C THR A 418 -29.10 -4.17 -33.76
N GLY A 419 -29.86 -3.15 -34.18
CA GLY A 419 -29.35 -1.81 -34.45
C GLY A 419 -28.66 -1.18 -33.23
N ARG A 420 -29.30 -1.20 -32.06
CA ARG A 420 -28.69 -0.71 -30.80
C ARG A 420 -27.44 -1.50 -30.40
N MET A 421 -27.44 -2.82 -30.61
CA MET A 421 -26.26 -3.66 -30.38
C MET A 421 -25.12 -3.31 -31.34
N ILE A 422 -25.43 -3.04 -32.62
CA ILE A 422 -24.46 -2.60 -33.62
C ILE A 422 -23.88 -1.23 -33.22
N ASP A 423 -24.72 -0.26 -32.84
CA ASP A 423 -24.28 1.06 -32.39
C ASP A 423 -23.37 0.98 -31.16
N ALA A 424 -23.76 0.19 -30.16
CA ALA A 424 -22.95 -0.06 -28.98
C ALA A 424 -21.61 -0.74 -29.33
N SER A 425 -21.63 -1.71 -30.24
CA SER A 425 -20.43 -2.38 -30.75
C SER A 425 -19.49 -1.41 -31.48
N PHE A 426 -20.02 -0.47 -32.26
CA PHE A 426 -19.23 0.60 -32.88
C PHE A 426 -18.55 1.48 -31.83
N VAL A 427 -19.26 1.89 -30.78
CA VAL A 427 -18.69 2.69 -29.69
C VAL A 427 -17.58 1.91 -28.97
N VAL A 428 -17.82 0.63 -28.63
CA VAL A 428 -16.82 -0.24 -27.99
C VAL A 428 -15.59 -0.42 -28.90
N THR A 429 -15.79 -0.61 -30.20
CA THR A 429 -14.70 -0.77 -31.17
C THR A 429 -13.88 0.51 -31.32
N ILE A 430 -14.52 1.68 -31.33
CA ILE A 430 -13.84 2.99 -31.33
C ILE A 430 -13.03 3.17 -30.05
N LEU A 431 -13.60 2.87 -28.88
CA LEU A 431 -12.91 2.96 -27.60
C LEU A 431 -11.74 1.98 -27.51
N ALA A 432 -11.90 0.74 -27.96
CA ALA A 432 -10.82 -0.25 -28.00
C ALA A 432 -9.70 0.19 -28.95
N THR A 433 -10.05 0.75 -30.12
CA THR A 433 -9.08 1.29 -31.07
C THR A 433 -8.34 2.49 -30.49
N ALA A 434 -9.04 3.42 -29.84
CA ALA A 434 -8.43 4.57 -29.17
C ALA A 434 -7.50 4.14 -28.03
N LEU A 435 -7.92 3.16 -27.22
CA LEU A 435 -7.11 2.57 -26.17
C LEU A 435 -5.84 1.92 -26.74
N LEU A 436 -5.96 1.20 -27.86
CA LEU A 436 -4.83 0.59 -28.56
C LEU A 436 -3.85 1.63 -29.10
N VAL A 437 -4.35 2.74 -29.65
CA VAL A 437 -3.52 3.87 -30.06
C VAL A 437 -2.81 4.47 -28.85
N ILE A 438 -3.51 4.64 -27.72
CA ILE A 438 -2.94 5.15 -26.47
C ILE A 438 -1.87 4.19 -25.92
N ILE A 439 -2.12 2.89 -25.87
CA ILE A 439 -1.16 1.88 -25.39
C ILE A 439 0.06 1.86 -26.31
N THR A 440 -0.13 1.89 -27.62
CA THR A 440 0.97 1.94 -28.60
C THR A 440 1.78 3.23 -28.42
N TYR A 441 1.10 4.37 -28.27
CA TYR A 441 1.76 5.65 -28.01
C TYR A 441 2.51 5.66 -26.67
N GLN A 442 1.91 5.11 -25.61
CA GLN A 442 2.54 4.99 -24.29
C GLN A 442 3.74 4.04 -24.31
N SER A 443 3.63 2.91 -25.00
CA SER A 443 4.75 1.97 -25.19
C SER A 443 5.91 2.64 -25.94
N LEU A 444 5.62 3.39 -27.01
CA LEU A 444 6.63 4.16 -27.74
C LEU A 444 7.23 5.28 -26.87
N LYS A 445 6.41 5.95 -26.05
CA LYS A 445 6.86 6.99 -25.12
C LYS A 445 7.71 6.42 -23.98
N LEU A 446 7.35 5.25 -23.47
CA LEU A 446 8.08 4.54 -22.42
C LEU A 446 9.44 4.07 -22.94
N GLU A 447 9.49 3.53 -24.16
CA GLU A 447 10.75 3.12 -24.79
C GLU A 447 11.67 4.32 -25.04
N ARG A 448 11.13 5.47 -25.45
CA ARG A 448 11.89 6.73 -25.56
C ARG A 448 12.43 7.20 -24.22
N ARG A 449 11.60 7.20 -23.17
CA ARG A 449 12.02 7.59 -21.81
C ARG A 449 13.05 6.64 -21.23
N ARG A 450 12.94 5.33 -21.51
CA ARG A 450 13.93 4.33 -21.13
C ARG A 450 15.25 4.61 -21.84
N SER A 451 15.22 4.87 -23.15
CA SER A 451 16.42 5.21 -23.93
C SER A 451 17.05 6.54 -23.48
N GLU A 452 16.24 7.51 -23.06
CA GLU A 452 16.71 8.76 -22.46
C GLU A 452 17.33 8.53 -21.07
N ALA A 453 16.71 7.70 -20.22
CA ALA A 453 17.25 7.35 -18.91
C ALA A 453 18.54 6.50 -19.01
N GLU A 454 18.63 5.58 -19.97
CA GLU A 454 19.86 4.83 -20.27
C GLU A 454 20.95 5.78 -20.78
N ARG A 455 20.62 6.76 -21.63
CA ARG A 455 21.56 7.80 -22.07
C ARG A 455 21.98 8.72 -20.93
N GLU A 456 21.07 9.11 -20.05
CA GLU A 456 21.35 9.99 -18.91
C GLU A 456 22.16 9.26 -17.84
N LEU A 457 21.90 7.97 -17.62
CA LEU A 457 22.73 7.10 -16.78
C LEU A 457 24.11 6.92 -17.38
N HIS A 458 24.21 6.70 -18.69
CA HIS A 458 25.50 6.61 -19.39
C HIS A 458 26.27 7.94 -19.33
N LEU A 459 25.60 9.07 -19.58
CA LEU A 459 26.18 10.41 -19.46
C LEU A 459 26.56 10.77 -18.02
N SER A 460 25.80 10.32 -17.02
CA SER A 460 26.14 10.51 -15.61
C SER A 460 27.32 9.63 -15.21
N HIS A 461 27.36 8.38 -15.66
CA HIS A 461 28.48 7.47 -15.45
C HIS A 461 29.75 8.01 -16.13
N GLU A 462 29.67 8.46 -17.38
CA GLU A 462 30.75 9.15 -18.10
C GLU A 462 31.17 10.44 -17.39
N ARG A 463 30.23 11.27 -16.88
CA ARG A 463 30.57 12.48 -16.10
C ARG A 463 31.30 12.15 -14.80
N TYR A 464 30.86 11.12 -14.06
CA TYR A 464 31.53 10.69 -12.83
C TYR A 464 32.90 10.07 -13.12
N GLN A 465 33.01 9.27 -14.18
CA GLN A 465 34.28 8.71 -14.64
C GLN A 465 35.24 9.82 -15.09
N LEU A 466 34.75 10.81 -15.85
CA LEU A 466 35.53 11.99 -16.25
C LEU A 466 35.95 12.86 -15.06
N LEU A 467 35.14 12.98 -14.01
CA LEU A 467 35.52 13.69 -12.78
C LEU A 467 36.66 12.98 -12.03
N VAL A 468 36.61 11.65 -11.93
CA VAL A 468 37.67 10.85 -11.29
C VAL A 468 38.93 10.76 -12.17
N GLU A 469 38.77 10.67 -13.49
CA GLU A 469 39.88 10.65 -14.46
C GLU A 469 40.50 12.03 -14.71
N SER A 470 39.79 13.13 -14.43
CA SER A 470 40.33 14.50 -14.51
C SER A 470 40.99 14.98 -13.22
N SER A 471 40.90 14.19 -12.13
CA SER A 471 41.68 14.43 -10.92
C SER A 471 43.17 14.43 -11.24
N THR A 472 43.94 15.35 -10.65
CA THR A 472 45.40 15.34 -10.76
C THR A 472 46.05 14.34 -9.79
N ALA A 473 45.29 13.85 -8.81
CA ALA A 473 45.74 12.83 -7.86
C ALA A 473 45.35 11.43 -8.33
N GLY A 474 46.25 10.47 -8.11
CA GLY A 474 46.04 9.06 -8.40
C GLY A 474 45.12 8.41 -7.38
N THR A 475 44.02 7.79 -7.81
CA THR A 475 43.07 7.09 -6.93
C THR A 475 43.17 5.59 -7.15
N LEU A 476 43.28 4.82 -6.07
CA LEU A 476 43.27 3.35 -6.04
C LEU A 476 42.13 2.86 -5.15
N LEU A 477 41.41 1.83 -5.55
CA LEU A 477 40.49 1.10 -4.69
C LEU A 477 41.09 -0.26 -4.34
N LEU A 478 41.26 -0.49 -3.05
CA LEU A 478 41.63 -1.78 -2.48
C LEU A 478 40.38 -2.47 -1.93
N VAL A 479 40.18 -3.74 -2.24
CA VAL A 479 39.16 -4.59 -1.60
C VAL A 479 39.87 -5.85 -1.13
N ASP A 480 39.76 -6.16 0.16
CA ASP A 480 40.46 -7.30 0.80
C ASP A 480 41.98 -7.35 0.51
N GLY A 481 42.62 -6.17 0.45
CA GLY A 481 44.07 -6.03 0.20
C GLY A 481 44.49 -6.06 -1.28
N ARG A 482 43.55 -6.20 -2.23
CA ARG A 482 43.82 -6.30 -3.67
C ARG A 482 43.42 -5.05 -4.45
N CYS A 483 44.20 -4.71 -5.47
CA CYS A 483 43.92 -3.57 -6.36
C CYS A 483 42.77 -3.89 -7.33
N THR A 484 41.62 -3.27 -7.12
CA THR A 484 40.41 -3.52 -7.94
C THR A 484 40.15 -2.42 -8.97
N TYR A 485 40.56 -1.19 -8.68
CA TYR A 485 40.40 -0.05 -9.57
C TYR A 485 41.53 0.97 -9.38
N ALA A 486 42.02 1.56 -10.46
CA ALA A 486 42.94 2.69 -10.45
C ALA A 486 42.54 3.70 -11.52
N ASN A 487 42.54 4.99 -11.19
CA ASN A 487 42.30 6.03 -12.19
C ASN A 487 43.55 6.23 -13.09
N ARG A 488 43.34 6.86 -14.25
CA ARG A 488 44.40 7.07 -15.25
C ARG A 488 45.66 7.80 -14.70
N PRO A 489 45.54 8.89 -13.91
CA PRO A 489 46.71 9.51 -13.28
C PRO A 489 47.57 8.53 -12.48
N LEU A 490 46.97 7.63 -11.70
CA LEU A 490 47.71 6.63 -10.92
C LEU A 490 48.42 5.61 -11.82
N LEU A 491 47.73 5.13 -12.86
CA LEU A 491 48.30 4.20 -13.83
C LEU A 491 49.48 4.82 -14.60
N GLU A 492 49.40 6.11 -14.94
CA GLU A 492 50.48 6.87 -15.56
C GLU A 492 51.67 7.05 -14.60
N MET A 493 51.42 7.33 -13.31
CA MET A 493 52.46 7.41 -12.27
C MET A 493 53.18 6.08 -12.06
N LEU A 494 52.44 4.97 -12.01
CA LEU A 494 53.00 3.64 -11.75
C LEU A 494 53.48 2.91 -13.01
N GLN A 495 53.12 3.39 -14.19
CA GLN A 495 53.43 2.80 -15.51
C GLN A 495 52.91 1.36 -15.69
N TYR A 496 51.75 1.05 -15.10
CA TYR A 496 51.03 -0.21 -15.31
C TYR A 496 49.80 -0.02 -16.19
N SER A 497 49.40 -1.08 -16.91
CA SER A 497 48.15 -1.08 -17.68
C SER A 497 46.95 -1.54 -16.83
N VAL A 498 45.73 -1.22 -17.29
CA VAL A 498 44.47 -1.57 -16.59
C VAL A 498 44.33 -3.09 -16.39
N SER A 499 44.73 -3.89 -17.39
CA SER A 499 44.68 -5.36 -17.35
C SER A 499 45.71 -5.98 -16.40
N GLU A 500 46.78 -5.26 -16.06
CA GLU A 500 47.78 -5.73 -15.10
C GLU A 500 47.37 -5.45 -13.64
N LEU A 501 46.45 -4.51 -13.40
CA LEU A 501 46.06 -4.03 -12.08
C LEU A 501 45.50 -5.12 -11.17
N ALA A 502 44.63 -5.99 -11.70
CA ALA A 502 43.99 -7.07 -10.95
C ALA A 502 44.97 -8.16 -10.45
N LEU A 503 46.23 -8.10 -10.91
CA LEU A 503 47.28 -9.05 -10.55
C LEU A 503 48.39 -8.42 -9.67
N LEU A 504 48.19 -7.19 -9.18
CA LEU A 504 49.12 -6.44 -8.33
C LEU A 504 48.64 -6.41 -6.87
N ASP A 505 49.58 -6.59 -5.93
CA ASP A 505 49.37 -6.37 -4.50
C ASP A 505 49.93 -4.99 -4.06
N LEU A 506 49.50 -4.48 -2.90
CA LEU A 506 49.95 -3.17 -2.38
C LEU A 506 51.49 -3.07 -2.23
N HIS A 507 52.16 -4.21 -1.98
CA HIS A 507 53.62 -4.31 -1.89
C HIS A 507 54.36 -4.13 -3.23
N ASP A 508 53.67 -4.26 -4.36
CA ASP A 508 54.23 -4.02 -5.69
C ASP A 508 54.22 -2.53 -6.06
N ILE A 509 53.46 -1.71 -5.33
CA ILE A 509 53.24 -0.28 -5.58
C ILE A 509 54.12 0.58 -4.66
N VAL A 510 54.34 0.13 -3.41
CA VAL A 510 55.08 0.86 -2.37
C VAL A 510 56.47 0.25 -2.15
N ALA A 511 57.52 1.08 -2.12
CA ALA A 511 58.90 0.60 -1.98
C ALA A 511 59.13 -0.14 -0.63
N PRO A 512 59.92 -1.24 -0.59
CA PRO A 512 60.24 -1.96 0.65
C PRO A 512 60.96 -1.09 1.68
N ALA A 513 60.69 -1.36 2.96
CA ALA A 513 61.18 -0.63 4.13
C ALA A 513 62.73 -0.51 4.27
N GLU A 514 63.50 -1.12 3.37
CA GLU A 514 64.97 -1.05 3.36
C GLU A 514 65.53 0.21 2.69
N HIS A 515 64.72 0.94 1.89
CA HIS A 515 65.09 2.23 1.29
C HIS A 515 64.62 3.45 2.11
N THR A 516 63.85 3.24 3.17
CA THR A 516 63.27 4.25 4.06
C THR A 516 64.07 4.39 5.36
N ARG A 517 65.37 4.73 5.26
CA ARG A 517 66.17 5.11 6.44
C ARG A 517 65.99 6.57 6.86
N GLU A 518 65.28 7.37 6.06
CA GLU A 518 65.00 8.79 6.34
C GLU A 518 63.55 9.05 6.81
N THR A 519 62.64 8.10 6.64
CA THR A 519 61.25 8.15 7.11
C THR A 519 61.12 7.39 8.44
N GLY A 520 60.45 7.99 9.41
CA GLY A 520 60.38 7.50 10.79
C GLY A 520 59.53 6.24 10.97
N ASP A 521 59.68 5.57 12.11
CA ASP A 521 58.95 4.35 12.48
C ASP A 521 57.41 4.48 12.37
N ALA A 522 56.87 5.70 12.43
CA ALA A 522 55.43 5.99 12.35
C ALA A 522 54.82 5.80 10.93
N GLU A 523 55.58 6.07 9.87
CA GLU A 523 55.08 5.95 8.48
C GLU A 523 55.02 4.47 8.04
N ALA A 524 55.99 3.66 8.48
CA ALA A 524 55.98 2.21 8.26
C ALA A 524 54.82 1.52 8.98
N GLU A 525 54.46 1.97 10.18
CA GLU A 525 53.30 1.46 10.92
C GLU A 525 51.98 1.89 10.26
N SER A 526 51.90 3.13 9.77
CA SER A 526 50.73 3.63 9.04
C SER A 526 50.49 2.84 7.74
N LEU A 527 51.55 2.46 7.03
CA LEU A 527 51.45 1.62 5.84
C LEU A 527 50.92 0.21 6.14
N ARG A 528 51.33 -0.39 7.26
CA ARG A 528 50.84 -1.71 7.70
C ARG A 528 49.36 -1.67 8.06
N ARG A 529 48.91 -0.59 8.71
CA ARG A 529 47.50 -0.38 9.07
C ARG A 529 46.62 -0.21 7.84
N VAL A 530 47.08 0.55 6.83
CA VAL A 530 46.40 0.65 5.53
C VAL A 530 46.31 -0.71 4.83
N ALA A 531 47.38 -1.52 4.84
CA ALA A 531 47.39 -2.86 4.25
C ALA A 531 46.43 -3.83 4.96
N ALA A 532 46.15 -3.60 6.25
CA ALA A 532 45.18 -4.34 7.05
C ALA A 532 43.73 -3.83 6.92
N GLY A 533 43.49 -2.78 6.11
CA GLY A 533 42.18 -2.17 5.93
C GLY A 533 41.73 -1.26 7.09
N GLU A 534 42.67 -0.82 7.94
CA GLU A 534 42.38 0.08 9.05
C GLU A 534 42.38 1.56 8.61
N GLU A 535 41.58 2.39 9.29
CA GLU A 535 41.50 3.82 9.02
C GLU A 535 42.80 4.54 9.44
N VAL A 536 43.47 5.14 8.46
CA VAL A 536 44.58 6.09 8.68
C VAL A 536 44.14 7.46 8.17
N ARG A 537 43.79 8.34 9.12
CA ARG A 537 43.17 9.66 8.86
C ARG A 537 44.15 10.72 8.38
N GLU A 538 45.41 10.62 8.78
CA GLU A 538 46.43 11.61 8.42
C GLU A 538 47.16 11.18 7.15
N PRO A 539 47.24 12.02 6.10
CA PRO A 539 48.04 11.74 4.93
C PRO A 539 49.53 11.65 5.30
N PHE A 540 50.23 10.64 4.82
CA PHE A 540 51.66 10.41 5.12
C PHE A 540 52.50 10.27 3.85
N GLU A 541 53.77 10.64 3.94
CA GLU A 541 54.70 10.60 2.80
C GLU A 541 55.20 9.16 2.56
N ILE A 542 55.15 8.73 1.30
CA ILE A 542 55.62 7.42 0.85
C ILE A 542 56.45 7.53 -0.43
N LEU A 543 57.24 6.48 -0.70
CA LEU A 543 57.88 6.29 -2.00
C LEU A 543 57.10 5.25 -2.81
N ILE A 544 56.52 5.69 -3.92
CA ILE A 544 55.89 4.79 -4.89
C ILE A 544 56.91 4.38 -5.95
N THR A 545 56.86 3.12 -6.40
CA THR A 545 57.83 2.56 -7.36
C THR A 545 57.15 2.29 -8.71
N PRO A 546 57.48 3.04 -9.77
CA PRO A 546 56.98 2.77 -11.12
C PRO A 546 57.57 1.49 -11.71
N LYS A 547 56.83 0.83 -12.62
CA LYS A 547 57.25 -0.40 -13.34
C LYS A 547 58.63 -0.27 -13.99
N ASN A 548 58.93 0.87 -14.62
CA ASN A 548 60.21 1.18 -15.25
C ASN A 548 60.69 2.60 -14.88
N GLY A 549 60.95 2.86 -13.59
CA GLY A 549 61.45 4.18 -13.16
C GLY A 549 62.01 4.21 -11.74
N PRO A 550 62.72 5.30 -11.36
CA PRO A 550 63.16 5.50 -9.99
C PRO A 550 61.96 5.75 -9.05
N PRO A 551 62.05 5.39 -7.75
CA PRO A 551 61.01 5.71 -6.77
C PRO A 551 60.74 7.21 -6.70
N MET A 552 59.47 7.59 -6.56
CA MET A 552 59.05 9.00 -6.49
C MET A 552 58.28 9.28 -5.18
N PRO A 553 58.45 10.48 -4.57
CA PRO A 553 57.75 10.84 -3.35
C PRO A 553 56.29 11.20 -3.62
N ALA A 554 55.39 10.58 -2.87
CA ALA A 554 53.96 10.82 -2.97
C ALA A 554 53.34 10.92 -1.57
N LEU A 555 52.27 11.71 -1.44
CA LEU A 555 51.44 11.76 -0.25
C LEU A 555 50.31 10.75 -0.40
N LEU A 556 50.19 9.83 0.56
CA LEU A 556 49.15 8.81 0.58
C LEU A 556 48.11 9.17 1.65
N SER A 557 46.83 9.16 1.27
CA SER A 557 45.70 9.20 2.21
C SER A 557 44.78 8.02 1.97
N SER A 558 44.11 7.55 3.03
CA SER A 558 43.22 6.39 2.97
C SER A 558 41.83 6.75 3.47
N THR A 559 40.79 6.22 2.84
CA THR A 559 39.40 6.33 3.31
C THR A 559 38.73 4.97 3.22
N PRO A 560 38.28 4.39 4.34
CA PRO A 560 37.55 3.13 4.31
C PRO A 560 36.20 3.31 3.61
N VAL A 561 35.83 2.35 2.78
CA VAL A 561 34.55 2.30 2.08
C VAL A 561 33.93 0.92 2.25
N PHE A 562 32.61 0.86 2.41
CA PHE A 562 31.88 -0.41 2.45
C PHE A 562 31.09 -0.56 1.15
N PHE A 563 31.39 -1.61 0.39
CA PHE A 563 30.70 -1.89 -0.88
C PHE A 563 30.18 -3.32 -0.89
N ALA A 564 28.86 -3.48 -1.10
CA ALA A 564 28.19 -4.78 -1.18
C ALA A 564 28.50 -5.76 0.00
N GLY A 565 28.68 -5.23 1.21
CA GLY A 565 28.98 -6.03 2.41
C GLY A 565 30.47 -6.38 2.59
N ARG A 566 31.36 -5.87 1.74
CA ARG A 566 32.83 -6.03 1.84
C ARG A 566 33.51 -4.72 2.23
N GLY A 567 34.56 -4.83 3.05
CA GLY A 567 35.41 -3.71 3.41
C GLY A 567 36.39 -3.40 2.28
N GLY A 568 36.37 -2.17 1.79
CA GLY A 568 37.33 -1.63 0.85
C GLY A 568 38.02 -0.38 1.40
N THR A 569 39.12 0.02 0.80
CA THR A 569 39.85 1.24 1.13
C THR A 569 40.15 2.00 -0.15
N ILE A 570 39.68 3.24 -0.25
CA ILE A 570 40.11 4.16 -1.31
C ILE A 570 41.43 4.78 -0.84
N LEU A 571 42.48 4.61 -1.64
CA LEU A 571 43.74 5.32 -1.47
C LEU A 571 43.82 6.45 -2.48
N ASN A 572 44.20 7.62 -1.99
CA ASN A 572 44.50 8.77 -2.83
C ASN A 572 45.99 9.10 -2.72
N VAL A 573 46.66 9.10 -3.87
CA VAL A 573 48.11 9.21 -4.05
C VAL A 573 48.39 10.50 -4.81
N GLN A 574 49.05 11.45 -4.17
CA GLN A 574 49.36 12.73 -4.78
C GLN A 574 50.87 12.90 -4.93
N ASP A 575 51.34 13.17 -6.16
CA ASP A 575 52.74 13.53 -6.40
C ASP A 575 53.04 14.91 -5.77
N ILE A 576 54.03 14.96 -4.87
CA ILE A 576 54.44 16.17 -4.15
C ILE A 576 55.75 16.77 -4.68
N GLY A 577 56.34 16.21 -5.72
CA GLY A 577 57.59 16.68 -6.32
C GLY A 577 57.51 18.11 -6.84
N HIS A 578 56.36 18.52 -7.39
CA HIS A 578 56.16 19.86 -7.98
C HIS A 578 55.69 20.92 -6.96
N GLN A 579 54.89 20.53 -5.96
CA GLN A 579 54.36 21.46 -4.94
C GLN A 579 55.43 22.01 -4.00
N LYS A 580 56.46 21.22 -3.68
CA LYS A 580 57.60 21.67 -2.85
C LYS A 580 58.40 22.80 -3.52
N ALA A 581 58.39 22.87 -4.86
CA ALA A 581 59.01 23.95 -5.63
C ALA A 581 58.15 25.22 -5.68
N MET A 582 56.81 25.07 -5.66
CA MET A 582 55.86 26.18 -5.81
C MET A 582 55.49 26.84 -4.47
N ARG A 583 55.56 26.11 -3.34
CA ARG A 583 55.36 26.65 -1.98
C ARG A 583 56.42 27.68 -1.57
N THR A 584 57.54 27.71 -2.29
CA THR A 584 58.60 28.72 -2.15
C THR A 584 58.29 30.01 -2.94
N ALA A 585 57.25 30.02 -3.79
CA ALA A 585 57.02 31.08 -4.79
C ALA A 585 55.68 31.84 -4.68
N LEU A 586 54.74 31.46 -3.80
CA LEU A 586 53.44 32.15 -3.66
C LEU A 586 53.11 32.47 -2.20
N GLY A 587 53.62 33.60 -1.73
CA GLY A 587 52.93 34.42 -0.74
C GLY A 587 52.15 35.51 -1.47
N GLU A 588 50.98 35.89 -0.95
CA GLU A 588 50.15 37.07 -1.30
C GLU A 588 48.95 36.88 -2.25
N SER A 589 47.74 36.73 -1.67
CA SER A 589 46.54 37.49 -2.09
C SER A 589 45.42 37.39 -1.03
N ARG A 590 45.38 38.35 -0.08
CA ARG A 590 44.43 38.42 1.05
C ARG A 590 43.14 39.21 0.74
N ALA A 591 43.09 39.94 -0.38
CA ALA A 591 42.10 40.98 -0.62
C ALA A 591 40.74 40.54 -1.19
N LYS A 592 40.52 39.25 -1.47
CA LYS A 592 39.29 38.78 -2.16
C LYS A 592 38.18 38.27 -1.22
N TYR A 593 38.48 38.04 0.06
CA TYR A 593 37.55 37.44 1.03
C TYR A 593 36.70 38.45 1.81
N GLU A 594 37.14 39.71 1.97
CA GLU A 594 36.48 40.69 2.84
C GLU A 594 35.12 41.19 2.32
N VAL A 595 34.86 41.10 1.00
CA VAL A 595 33.62 41.63 0.39
C VAL A 595 32.43 40.67 0.53
N LEU A 596 32.65 39.37 0.73
CA LEU A 596 31.57 38.38 0.83
C LEU A 596 31.00 38.23 2.26
N ALA A 597 31.74 38.67 3.29
CA ALA A 597 31.37 38.49 4.69
C ALA A 597 30.29 39.47 5.19
N GLN A 598 30.00 40.55 4.47
CA GLN A 598 29.16 41.66 4.97
C GLN A 598 27.64 41.44 4.81
N ASN A 599 27.19 40.42 4.09
CA ASN A 599 25.75 40.19 3.77
C ASN A 599 25.14 38.91 4.39
N ILE A 600 25.80 38.29 5.36
CA ILE A 600 25.34 37.02 5.98
C ILE A 600 24.55 37.31 7.27
N SER A 601 23.38 36.68 7.43
CA SER A 601 22.51 36.82 8.62
C SER A 601 23.05 36.15 9.88
N SER A 602 23.96 35.18 9.71
CA SER A 602 24.71 34.52 10.78
C SER A 602 25.85 35.42 11.30
N GLY A 603 26.06 35.38 12.61
CA GLY A 603 27.17 36.09 13.25
C GLY A 603 28.50 35.40 12.95
N VAL A 604 29.46 36.11 12.38
CA VAL A 604 30.82 35.62 12.11
C VAL A 604 31.80 36.40 12.96
N PHE A 605 32.68 35.72 13.68
CA PHE A 605 33.64 36.35 14.58
C PHE A 605 34.92 35.51 14.71
N ARG A 606 36.01 36.17 15.08
CA ARG A 606 37.33 35.60 15.25
C ARG A 606 37.83 35.84 16.66
N LEU A 607 38.40 34.83 17.30
CA LEU A 607 38.92 34.91 18.67
C LEU A 607 40.33 34.31 18.79
N LEU A 608 41.03 34.70 19.85
CA LEU A 608 42.30 34.07 20.24
C LEU A 608 42.02 32.86 21.14
N PRO A 609 42.70 31.72 20.95
CA PRO A 609 42.50 30.51 21.75
C PRO A 609 43.18 30.55 23.14
N GLU A 610 43.70 31.71 23.57
CA GLU A 610 44.46 31.89 24.82
C GLU A 610 43.66 32.71 25.85
N GLY A 611 43.86 32.44 27.13
CA GLY A 611 43.20 33.15 28.23
C GLY A 611 41.67 32.98 28.20
N ASP A 612 40.94 34.09 28.25
CA ASP A 612 39.47 34.12 28.25
C ASP A 612 38.86 34.21 26.85
N ALA A 613 39.57 33.72 25.83
CA ALA A 613 39.11 33.72 24.44
C ALA A 613 38.67 35.12 23.93
N PRO A 614 39.57 36.13 23.90
CA PRO A 614 39.23 37.47 23.47
C PRO A 614 38.85 37.49 21.99
N ILE A 615 37.72 38.14 21.67
CA ILE A 615 37.24 38.30 20.30
C ILE A 615 37.99 39.45 19.64
N ILE A 616 38.64 39.19 18.52
CA ILE A 616 39.49 40.17 17.81
C ILE A 616 38.81 40.76 16.58
N GLU A 617 37.91 40.03 15.91
CA GLU A 617 37.13 40.53 14.78
C GLU A 617 35.70 40.00 14.84
N MET A 618 34.72 40.76 14.36
CA MET A 618 33.33 40.30 14.25
C MET A 618 32.54 41.08 13.20
N ASN A 619 31.60 40.41 12.54
CA ASN A 619 30.69 41.03 11.58
C ASN A 619 29.48 41.71 12.29
N PRO A 620 28.70 42.53 11.57
CA PRO A 620 27.54 43.23 12.15
C PRO A 620 26.48 42.29 12.76
N ALA A 621 26.29 41.09 12.20
CA ALA A 621 25.35 40.11 12.74
C ALA A 621 25.80 39.57 14.11
N ALA A 622 27.10 39.29 14.29
CA ALA A 622 27.67 38.89 15.58
C ALA A 622 27.56 40.02 16.62
N ARG A 623 27.77 41.28 16.23
CA ARG A 623 27.56 42.44 17.12
C ARG A 623 26.14 42.50 17.68
N ARG A 624 25.12 42.25 16.84
CA ARG A 624 23.71 42.21 17.29
C ARG A 624 23.42 41.05 18.24
N ILE A 625 23.95 39.86 17.97
CA ILE A 625 23.74 38.68 18.84
C ILE A 625 24.42 38.87 20.20
N PHE A 626 25.60 39.50 20.24
CA PHE A 626 26.33 39.83 21.46
C PHE A 626 25.87 41.12 22.16
N GLY A 627 24.95 41.89 21.58
CA GLY A 627 24.47 43.14 22.15
C GLY A 627 25.54 44.25 22.21
N ILE A 628 26.49 44.27 21.28
CA ILE A 628 27.62 45.23 21.23
C ILE A 628 27.28 46.37 20.27
N ALA A 629 27.48 47.62 20.70
CA ALA A 629 27.25 48.81 19.88
C ALA A 629 28.18 48.85 18.64
N GLU A 630 27.70 49.42 17.52
CA GLU A 630 28.44 49.43 16.23
C GLU A 630 29.81 50.12 16.30
N ASP A 631 29.97 51.13 17.17
CA ASP A 631 31.18 51.95 17.28
C ASP A 631 32.17 51.49 18.37
N SER A 632 31.91 50.39 19.08
CA SER A 632 32.80 49.86 20.12
C SER A 632 33.89 48.96 19.54
N GLU A 633 35.14 49.10 20.01
CA GLU A 633 36.20 48.11 19.76
C GLU A 633 35.85 46.77 20.43
N PRO A 634 36.18 45.62 19.81
CA PRO A 634 35.95 44.31 20.37
C PRO A 634 36.99 44.03 21.47
N SER A 635 36.80 44.59 22.66
CA SER A 635 37.59 44.22 23.86
C SER A 635 36.90 43.14 24.70
N VAL A 636 35.94 42.42 24.11
CA VAL A 636 35.04 41.52 24.82
C VAL A 636 35.56 40.08 24.75
N SER A 637 35.63 39.43 25.91
CA SER A 637 35.92 38.02 26.04
C SER A 637 34.72 37.16 25.63
N PHE A 638 34.96 36.09 24.87
CA PHE A 638 33.93 35.12 24.54
C PHE A 638 33.44 34.35 25.79
N ARG A 639 34.33 34.12 26.77
CA ARG A 639 33.97 33.49 28.05
C ARG A 639 32.94 34.34 28.82
N ASP A 640 33.12 35.65 28.86
CA ASP A 640 32.21 36.56 29.57
C ASP A 640 30.82 36.64 28.94
N LEU A 641 30.73 36.35 27.64
CA LEU A 641 29.49 36.32 26.89
C LEU A 641 28.73 35.00 27.06
N LEU A 642 29.32 33.96 27.65
CA LEU A 642 28.64 32.69 27.92
C LEU A 642 27.95 32.72 29.29
N VAL A 643 26.71 32.23 29.35
CA VAL A 643 25.97 32.09 30.62
C VAL A 643 26.65 31.08 31.55
N HIS A 644 27.24 30.04 30.96
CA HIS A 644 27.94 28.96 31.64
C HIS A 644 29.40 28.95 31.17
N GLY A 645 30.32 29.43 32.03
CA GLY A 645 31.72 29.66 31.66
C GLY A 645 32.53 28.39 31.38
N ASP A 646 32.11 27.25 31.91
CA ASP A 646 32.63 25.90 31.63
C ASP A 646 32.43 25.48 30.17
N MET A 647 31.39 25.99 29.50
CA MET A 647 31.19 25.76 28.06
C MET A 647 32.30 26.40 27.21
N CYS A 648 32.96 27.45 27.72
CA CYS A 648 34.12 28.04 27.05
C CYS A 648 35.32 27.08 27.09
N ASP A 649 35.54 26.41 28.22
CA ASP A 649 36.61 25.43 28.37
C ASP A 649 36.39 24.23 27.46
N LEU A 650 35.16 23.71 27.41
CA LEU A 650 34.79 22.62 26.48
C LEU A 650 34.97 23.03 25.01
N PHE A 651 34.59 24.27 24.67
CA PHE A 651 34.78 24.81 23.32
C PHE A 651 36.26 24.91 22.95
N LEU A 652 37.09 25.48 23.84
CA LEU A 652 38.52 25.61 23.63
C LEU A 652 39.21 24.25 23.59
N GLU A 653 38.86 23.31 24.46
CA GLU A 653 39.39 21.96 24.48
C GLU A 653 39.15 21.26 23.14
N ARG A 654 37.91 21.31 22.62
CA ARG A 654 37.57 20.75 21.30
C ARG A 654 38.29 21.44 20.15
N ILE A 655 38.50 22.76 20.22
CA ILE A 655 39.30 23.46 19.22
C ILE A 655 40.78 23.06 19.29
N HIS A 656 41.32 22.80 20.48
CA HIS A 656 42.70 22.34 20.65
C HIS A 656 42.88 20.87 20.23
N SER A 657 41.90 19.99 20.52
CA SER A 657 41.97 18.56 20.22
C SER A 657 41.59 18.24 18.77
N ASP A 658 40.48 18.80 18.29
CA ASP A 658 39.82 18.36 17.04
C ASP A 658 39.96 19.40 15.91
N GLY A 659 40.48 20.59 16.22
CA GLY A 659 40.66 21.70 15.27
C GLY A 659 39.36 22.32 14.77
N THR A 660 38.20 21.75 15.10
CA THR A 660 36.86 22.23 14.71
C THR A 660 35.81 21.96 15.79
N VAL A 661 34.79 22.81 15.82
CA VAL A 661 33.57 22.63 16.60
C VAL A 661 32.39 22.79 15.63
N ARG A 662 31.41 21.87 15.66
CA ARG A 662 30.21 21.94 14.81
C ARG A 662 28.95 21.89 15.66
N ASP A 663 27.99 22.76 15.36
CA ASP A 663 26.64 22.78 15.92
C ASP A 663 26.55 22.80 17.46
N LEU A 664 27.53 23.43 18.13
CA LEU A 664 27.54 23.55 19.59
C LEU A 664 26.49 24.56 20.05
N ILE A 665 25.51 24.11 20.82
CA ILE A 665 24.47 25.01 21.37
C ILE A 665 25.00 25.65 22.65
N VAL A 666 24.98 26.98 22.69
CA VAL A 666 25.42 27.78 23.84
C VAL A 666 24.37 28.83 24.21
N GLN A 667 24.28 29.16 25.50
CA GLN A 667 23.53 30.32 25.96
C GLN A 667 24.49 31.49 26.14
N LEU A 668 24.19 32.57 25.43
CA LEU A 668 24.96 33.80 25.44
C LEU A 668 24.21 34.86 26.24
N ARG A 669 24.94 35.65 27.04
CA ARG A 669 24.44 36.86 27.68
C ARG A 669 25.12 38.05 27.02
N GLY A 670 24.36 38.79 26.22
CA GLY A 670 24.85 40.02 25.60
C GLY A 670 25.21 41.08 26.64
N GLN A 671 25.99 42.08 26.23
CA GLN A 671 26.35 43.21 27.12
C GLN A 671 25.14 44.09 27.47
N ASP A 672 24.07 44.03 26.67
CA ASP A 672 22.76 44.61 26.95
C ASP A 672 21.95 43.83 28.00
N GLY A 673 22.48 42.70 28.50
CA GLY A 673 21.84 41.82 29.47
C GLY A 673 20.88 40.79 28.86
N LYS A 674 20.68 40.81 27.53
CA LYS A 674 19.78 39.87 26.85
C LYS A 674 20.40 38.48 26.79
N VAL A 675 19.62 37.45 27.14
CA VAL A 675 20.04 36.06 27.01
C VAL A 675 19.55 35.49 25.67
N THR A 676 20.48 35.00 24.87
CA THR A 676 20.25 34.46 23.53
C THR A 676 20.78 33.02 23.47
N THR A 677 19.99 32.09 22.95
CA THR A 677 20.46 30.73 22.67
C THR A 677 20.99 30.70 21.24
N ALA A 678 22.29 30.43 21.08
CA ALA A 678 22.95 30.41 19.79
C ALA A 678 23.52 29.03 19.48
N ARG A 679 23.49 28.66 18.21
CA ARG A 679 24.20 27.48 17.68
C ARG A 679 25.51 27.94 17.07
N LEU A 680 26.62 27.38 17.52
CA LEU A 680 27.99 27.80 17.23
C LEU A 680 28.78 26.71 16.49
N SER A 681 29.46 27.11 15.42
CA SER A 681 30.42 26.27 14.71
C SER A 681 31.72 27.06 14.52
N ALA A 682 32.88 26.44 14.73
CA ALA A 682 34.17 27.11 14.65
C ALA A 682 35.28 26.21 14.06
N VAL A 683 36.30 26.84 13.49
CA VAL A 683 37.46 26.18 12.89
C VAL A 683 38.75 26.91 13.25
N ARG A 684 39.81 26.16 13.49
CA ARG A 684 41.16 26.68 13.70
C ARG A 684 41.79 27.15 12.38
N SER A 685 42.42 28.33 12.41
CA SER A 685 43.05 28.98 11.24
C SER A 685 44.45 29.50 11.60
N GLU A 686 45.42 29.41 10.68
CA GLU A 686 46.81 29.83 10.91
C GLU A 686 46.96 31.36 10.75
N SER A 687 47.68 32.00 11.70
CA SER A 687 47.91 33.45 11.69
C SER A 687 49.30 33.79 11.16
N SER A 688 49.41 34.85 10.35
CA SER A 688 50.67 35.32 9.72
C SER A 688 51.42 36.32 10.62
N GLY A 689 51.76 35.91 11.86
CA GLY A 689 52.51 36.69 12.85
C GLY A 689 52.95 35.84 14.04
N ASP A 690 53.54 36.46 15.09
CA ASP A 690 54.11 35.82 16.31
C ASP A 690 53.13 35.00 17.18
N MET A 691 51.92 34.70 16.69
CA MET A 691 50.84 33.99 17.42
C MET A 691 50.62 32.58 16.87
N ALA A 692 50.38 31.60 17.77
CA ALA A 692 50.35 30.17 17.42
C ALA A 692 49.19 29.72 16.50
N PHE A 693 47.99 30.32 16.62
CA PHE A 693 46.83 30.16 15.70
C PHE A 693 45.64 31.04 16.17
N VAL A 694 44.64 31.26 15.30
CA VAL A 694 43.37 31.95 15.60
C VAL A 694 42.17 31.03 15.35
N VAL A 695 40.99 31.39 15.87
CA VAL A 695 39.76 30.59 15.71
C VAL A 695 38.71 31.43 14.98
N ASP A 696 38.22 30.92 13.85
CA ASP A 696 37.14 31.51 13.06
C ASP A 696 35.81 30.82 13.40
N ALA A 697 34.81 31.57 13.84
CA ALA A 697 33.54 31.05 14.36
C ALA A 697 32.32 31.69 13.69
N ILE A 698 31.26 30.89 13.53
CA ILE A 698 29.95 31.27 12.98
C ILE A 698 28.87 30.88 13.99
N MET A 699 27.89 31.76 14.20
CA MET A 699 26.75 31.49 15.07
C MET A 699 25.40 31.90 14.47
N ASP A 700 24.36 31.14 14.82
CA ASP A 700 22.95 31.42 14.52
C ASP A 700 22.13 31.58 15.81
N ASP A 701 21.26 32.59 15.89
CA ASP A 701 20.27 32.71 16.97
C ASP A 701 19.11 31.72 16.75
N ILE A 702 18.90 30.82 17.71
CA ILE A 702 17.83 29.81 17.69
C ILE A 702 16.81 30.00 18.82
N SER A 703 16.84 31.15 19.51
CA SER A 703 16.06 31.39 20.73
C SER A 703 14.56 31.21 20.52
N ASP A 704 13.99 31.79 19.46
CA ASP A 704 12.55 31.74 19.20
C ASP A 704 12.11 30.34 18.77
N ARG A 705 12.94 29.63 18.00
CA ARG A 705 12.67 28.26 17.56
C ARG A 705 12.66 27.27 18.73
N ARG A 706 13.65 27.37 19.63
CA ARG A 706 13.73 26.52 20.84
C ARG A 706 12.58 26.75 21.83
N ARG A 707 12.10 28.00 22.00
CA ARG A 707 10.97 28.28 22.89
C ARG A 707 9.66 27.69 22.35
N ALA A 708 9.45 27.80 21.04
CA ALA A 708 8.29 27.20 20.37
C ALA A 708 8.31 25.66 20.47
N ASP A 709 9.45 25.05 20.17
CA ASP A 709 9.61 23.58 20.22
C ASP A 709 9.42 23.04 21.66
N ALA A 710 9.99 23.71 22.67
CA ALA A 710 9.88 23.27 24.07
C ALA A 710 8.47 23.43 24.66
N GLN A 711 7.73 24.48 24.29
CA GLN A 711 6.33 24.64 24.69
C GLN A 711 5.44 23.56 24.05
N GLN A 712 5.69 23.24 22.78
CA GLN A 712 4.96 22.19 22.08
C GLN A 712 5.28 20.80 22.67
N GLU A 713 6.55 20.47 22.93
CA GLU A 713 6.94 19.20 23.55
C GLU A 713 6.38 19.02 24.96
N THR A 714 6.32 20.08 25.76
CA THR A 714 5.75 20.02 27.12
C THR A 714 4.24 19.77 27.06
N LEU A 715 3.53 20.47 26.16
CA LEU A 715 2.10 20.28 25.96
C LEU A 715 1.78 18.88 25.41
N ILE A 716 2.55 18.39 24.44
CA ILE A 716 2.44 17.03 23.90
C ILE A 716 2.66 16.00 25.02
N SER A 717 3.69 16.17 25.86
CA SER A 717 3.99 15.26 26.96
C SER A 717 2.89 15.25 28.03
N GLN A 718 2.34 16.41 28.39
CA GLN A 718 1.23 16.53 29.34
C GLN A 718 -0.07 15.94 28.80
N LEU A 719 -0.39 16.18 27.52
CA LEU A 719 -1.56 15.60 26.85
C LEU A 719 -1.37 14.09 26.69
N GLN A 720 -0.21 13.62 26.25
CA GLN A 720 0.11 12.19 26.16
C GLN A 720 -0.02 11.49 27.51
N THR A 721 0.43 12.10 28.60
CA THR A 721 0.29 11.54 29.96
C THR A 721 -1.17 11.49 30.39
N SER A 722 -1.94 12.55 30.11
CA SER A 722 -3.38 12.60 30.39
C SER A 722 -4.17 11.59 29.55
N LEU A 723 -3.74 11.35 28.31
CA LEU A 723 -4.35 10.41 27.39
C LEU A 723 -4.00 8.96 27.68
N LEU A 724 -2.76 8.69 28.10
CA LEU A 724 -2.37 7.36 28.61
C LEU A 724 -3.26 6.98 29.80
N PHE A 725 -3.50 7.91 30.71
CA PHE A 725 -4.39 7.67 31.85
C PHE A 725 -5.83 7.38 31.41
N LEU A 726 -6.35 8.13 30.43
CA LEU A 726 -7.71 7.94 29.90
C LEU A 726 -7.89 6.60 29.16
N THR A 727 -6.85 6.08 28.52
CA THR A 727 -6.88 4.79 27.80
C THR A 727 -6.49 3.59 28.66
N GLU A 728 -6.11 3.81 29.93
CA GLU A 728 -5.84 2.71 30.84
C GLU A 728 -7.12 1.93 31.18
N PRO A 729 -7.04 0.61 31.35
CA PRO A 729 -8.18 -0.19 31.78
C PRO A 729 -8.69 0.19 33.18
N VAL A 730 -10.01 0.24 33.36
CA VAL A 730 -10.68 0.61 34.60
C VAL A 730 -10.24 -0.25 35.79
N ARG A 731 -9.85 -1.51 35.56
CA ARG A 731 -9.28 -2.38 36.61
C ARG A 731 -8.09 -1.76 37.36
N ASN A 732 -7.35 -0.83 36.75
CA ASN A 732 -6.20 -0.16 37.37
C ASN A 732 -6.62 0.98 38.31
N SER A 733 -7.85 1.50 38.15
CA SER A 733 -8.38 2.64 38.88
C SER A 733 -9.61 2.31 39.75
N MET A 734 -10.00 1.03 39.83
CA MET A 734 -11.13 0.57 40.63
C MET A 734 -10.75 0.32 42.09
N ASN A 735 -11.72 0.52 43.00
CA ASN A 735 -11.61 0.16 44.40
C ASN A 735 -12.24 -1.22 44.67
N GLU A 736 -11.79 -1.88 45.73
CA GLU A 736 -12.38 -3.14 46.18
C GLU A 736 -13.87 -2.95 46.53
N PRO A 737 -14.79 -3.71 45.91
CA PRO A 737 -16.20 -3.45 46.06
C PRO A 737 -16.74 -4.10 47.33
N ILE A 738 -17.51 -3.35 48.10
CA ILE A 738 -18.24 -3.89 49.25
C ILE A 738 -19.63 -4.27 48.75
N SER A 739 -20.07 -5.48 49.10
CA SER A 739 -21.35 -6.00 48.64
C SER A 739 -22.21 -6.61 49.74
N CYS A 740 -23.51 -6.68 49.48
CA CYS A 740 -24.48 -7.32 50.37
C CYS A 740 -25.56 -8.06 49.57
N SER A 741 -26.30 -8.95 50.25
CA SER A 741 -27.41 -9.70 49.64
C SER A 741 -28.72 -8.88 49.65
N LEU A 742 -29.66 -9.23 48.76
CA LEU A 742 -30.98 -8.58 48.62
C LEU A 742 -31.78 -8.47 49.93
N GLU A 743 -31.62 -9.42 50.85
CA GLU A 743 -32.37 -9.50 52.12
C GLU A 743 -31.67 -8.79 53.29
N THR A 744 -30.50 -8.20 53.05
CA THR A 744 -29.72 -7.53 54.10
C THR A 744 -30.51 -6.33 54.63
N PRO A 745 -30.79 -6.22 55.96
CA PRO A 745 -31.51 -5.06 56.49
C PRO A 745 -30.74 -3.76 56.27
N VAL A 746 -31.43 -2.67 55.93
CA VAL A 746 -30.80 -1.36 55.66
C VAL A 746 -29.90 -0.90 56.82
N ALA A 747 -30.32 -1.09 58.07
CA ALA A 747 -29.50 -0.76 59.24
C ALA A 747 -28.15 -1.51 59.27
N ALA A 748 -28.11 -2.75 58.75
CA ALA A 748 -26.87 -3.50 58.63
C ALA A 748 -26.01 -2.99 57.48
N VAL A 749 -26.63 -2.62 56.36
CA VAL A 749 -25.97 -1.98 55.20
C VAL A 749 -25.29 -0.67 55.60
N VAL A 750 -26.00 0.23 56.29
CA VAL A 750 -25.43 1.51 56.79
C VAL A 750 -24.26 1.26 57.76
N ARG A 751 -24.34 0.24 58.62
CA ARG A 751 -23.21 -0.14 59.49
C ARG A 751 -22.02 -0.71 58.71
N MET A 752 -22.27 -1.44 57.62
CA MET A 752 -21.21 -1.93 56.74
C MET A 752 -20.53 -0.75 56.05
N MET A 753 -21.31 0.17 55.47
CA MET A 753 -20.81 1.39 54.85
C MET A 753 -19.93 2.20 55.82
N GLY A 754 -20.42 2.44 57.05
CA GLY A 754 -19.67 3.18 58.07
C GLY A 754 -18.45 2.44 58.64
N ARG A 755 -18.43 1.10 58.66
CA ARG A 755 -17.26 0.32 59.10
C ARG A 755 -16.12 0.32 58.09
N HIS A 756 -16.47 0.38 56.82
CA HIS A 756 -15.52 0.30 55.72
C HIS A 756 -15.24 1.68 55.09
N ASP A 757 -15.79 2.75 55.64
CA ASP A 757 -15.62 4.13 55.16
C ASP A 757 -15.95 4.28 53.66
N THR A 758 -17.09 3.72 53.24
CA THR A 758 -17.58 3.78 51.84
C THR A 758 -18.90 4.53 51.73
N GLU A 759 -19.05 5.28 50.64
CA GLU A 759 -20.25 6.07 50.30
C GLU A 759 -21.28 5.26 49.48
N ALA A 760 -20.91 4.06 49.02
CA ALA A 760 -21.76 3.15 48.26
C ALA A 760 -21.50 1.67 48.56
N ILE A 761 -22.51 0.83 48.33
CA ILE A 761 -22.44 -0.62 48.48
C ILE A 761 -23.25 -1.32 47.39
N VAL A 762 -22.68 -2.38 46.80
CA VAL A 762 -23.31 -3.11 45.70
C VAL A 762 -24.19 -4.24 46.23
N VAL A 763 -25.41 -4.34 45.73
CA VAL A 763 -26.33 -5.45 46.03
C VAL A 763 -26.14 -6.53 44.98
N VAL A 764 -25.78 -7.74 45.41
CA VAL A 764 -25.44 -8.86 44.52
C VAL A 764 -26.40 -10.04 44.66
N GLY A 765 -26.51 -10.83 43.59
CA GLY A 765 -27.18 -12.13 43.57
C GLY A 765 -26.36 -13.25 44.22
N PRO A 766 -26.92 -14.48 44.29
CA PRO A 766 -26.26 -15.64 44.89
C PRO A 766 -24.91 -16.01 44.25
N ASP A 767 -24.71 -15.62 42.99
CA ASP A 767 -23.56 -15.88 42.12
C ASP A 767 -22.58 -14.68 42.05
N ARG A 768 -22.74 -13.68 42.92
CA ARG A 768 -22.00 -12.39 42.88
C ARG A 768 -22.28 -11.52 41.64
N THR A 769 -23.34 -11.82 40.88
CA THR A 769 -23.79 -10.93 39.80
C THR A 769 -24.35 -9.65 40.42
N PRO A 770 -23.89 -8.45 40.00
CA PRO A 770 -24.38 -7.19 40.54
C PRO A 770 -25.83 -6.93 40.08
N ILE A 771 -26.72 -6.65 41.03
CA ILE A 771 -28.16 -6.43 40.79
C ILE A 771 -28.53 -4.96 40.98
N GLY A 772 -28.03 -4.34 42.05
CA GLY A 772 -28.38 -2.98 42.43
C GLY A 772 -27.24 -2.30 43.20
N ILE A 773 -27.42 -1.02 43.51
CA ILE A 773 -26.48 -0.25 44.34
C ILE A 773 -27.26 0.59 45.36
N VAL A 774 -26.68 0.79 46.54
CA VAL A 774 -27.17 1.75 47.54
C VAL A 774 -26.08 2.75 47.85
N THR A 775 -26.43 4.03 47.75
CA THR A 775 -25.57 5.17 48.06
C THR A 775 -26.08 5.94 49.28
N ASP A 776 -25.27 6.83 49.83
CA ASP A 776 -25.71 7.79 50.85
C ASP A 776 -26.91 8.64 50.39
N HIS A 777 -27.02 8.93 49.09
CA HIS A 777 -28.17 9.63 48.53
C HIS A 777 -29.45 8.81 48.68
N ASP A 778 -29.42 7.52 48.31
CA ASP A 778 -30.57 6.61 48.44
C ASP A 778 -31.03 6.48 49.89
N ILE A 779 -30.10 6.40 50.85
CA ILE A 779 -30.41 6.34 52.27
C ILE A 779 -31.08 7.64 52.75
N ARG A 780 -30.53 8.80 52.38
CA ARG A 780 -31.13 10.09 52.77
C ARG A 780 -32.54 10.27 52.20
N GLN A 781 -32.73 9.97 50.91
CA GLN A 781 -34.02 10.18 50.24
C GLN A 781 -35.05 9.13 50.64
N ARG A 782 -34.71 7.84 50.55
CA ARG A 782 -35.68 6.74 50.64
C ARG A 782 -35.86 6.20 52.07
N ILE A 783 -34.98 6.56 53.00
CA ILE A 783 -35.12 6.16 54.42
C ILE A 783 -35.36 7.36 55.32
N VAL A 784 -34.46 8.35 55.29
CA VAL A 784 -34.51 9.47 56.24
C VAL A 784 -35.65 10.44 55.90
N ALA A 785 -35.78 10.86 54.64
CA ALA A 785 -36.81 11.82 54.24
C ALA A 785 -38.22 11.22 54.25
N GLU A 786 -38.35 9.91 53.99
CA GLU A 786 -39.62 9.18 54.03
C GLU A 786 -39.95 8.55 55.40
N GLU A 787 -39.09 8.72 56.41
CA GLU A 787 -39.25 8.14 57.76
C GLU A 787 -39.47 6.60 57.78
N GLN A 788 -38.82 5.86 56.88
CA GLN A 788 -38.99 4.41 56.74
C GLN A 788 -38.24 3.60 57.82
N ASP A 789 -38.74 2.39 58.12
CA ASP A 789 -38.11 1.48 59.09
C ASP A 789 -36.79 0.91 58.54
N THR A 790 -35.68 1.16 59.24
CA THR A 790 -34.34 0.67 58.87
C THR A 790 -34.17 -0.87 58.90
N ARG A 791 -35.19 -1.62 59.36
CA ARG A 791 -35.21 -3.09 59.34
C ARG A 791 -35.68 -3.68 58.01
N ILE A 792 -36.20 -2.87 57.08
CA ILE A 792 -36.58 -3.35 55.75
C ILE A 792 -35.35 -3.87 54.98
N PRO A 793 -35.54 -4.81 54.03
CA PRO A 793 -34.46 -5.31 53.19
C PRO A 793 -33.94 -4.23 52.24
N VAL A 794 -32.64 -4.27 51.93
CA VAL A 794 -31.95 -3.34 51.04
C VAL A 794 -32.54 -3.29 49.63
N SER A 795 -33.14 -4.40 49.19
CA SER A 795 -33.84 -4.51 47.91
C SER A 795 -34.98 -3.50 47.72
N ARG A 796 -35.52 -2.92 48.80
CA ARG A 796 -36.56 -1.88 48.73
C ARG A 796 -36.03 -0.47 48.49
N ILE A 797 -34.74 -0.23 48.71
CA ILE A 797 -34.14 1.10 48.59
C ILE A 797 -33.00 1.16 47.58
N MET A 798 -32.53 0.03 47.06
CA MET A 798 -31.49 -0.01 46.04
C MET A 798 -31.96 0.60 44.72
N SER A 799 -31.04 1.22 44.01
CA SER A 799 -31.22 1.61 42.61
C SER A 799 -30.85 0.41 41.73
N ALA A 800 -31.79 -0.03 40.88
CA ALA A 800 -31.67 -1.21 40.04
C ALA A 800 -32.40 -1.02 38.70
N PRO A 801 -31.89 -1.56 37.58
CA PRO A 801 -30.64 -2.31 37.47
C PRO A 801 -29.41 -1.40 37.68
N VAL A 802 -28.35 -1.95 38.28
CA VAL A 802 -27.09 -1.21 38.44
C VAL A 802 -26.38 -1.05 37.11
N ILE A 803 -25.82 0.13 36.88
CA ILE A 803 -25.01 0.40 35.68
C ILE A 803 -23.62 -0.19 35.90
N THR A 804 -23.17 -1.00 34.94
CA THR A 804 -21.87 -1.67 35.00
C THR A 804 -20.92 -1.24 33.90
N ILE A 805 -19.65 -1.55 34.05
CA ILE A 805 -18.63 -1.47 33.00
C ILE A 805 -17.66 -2.65 33.09
N ASP A 806 -17.13 -3.10 31.96
CA ASP A 806 -16.13 -4.17 31.92
C ASP A 806 -14.78 -3.70 32.52
N GLU A 807 -14.09 -4.58 33.24
CA GLU A 807 -12.81 -4.27 33.89
C GLU A 807 -11.68 -3.92 32.91
N SER A 808 -11.80 -4.35 31.64
CA SER A 808 -10.87 -4.04 30.57
C SER A 808 -11.18 -2.73 29.85
N ALA A 809 -12.36 -2.15 30.06
CA ALA A 809 -12.78 -0.91 29.42
C ALA A 809 -11.84 0.26 29.77
N PRO A 810 -11.63 1.23 28.88
CA PRO A 810 -10.84 2.43 29.17
C PRO A 810 -11.45 3.31 30.28
N VAL A 811 -10.61 3.97 31.07
CA VAL A 811 -11.06 4.93 32.11
C VAL A 811 -11.92 6.06 31.53
N PHE A 812 -11.66 6.50 30.30
CA PHE A 812 -12.52 7.50 29.66
C PHE A 812 -13.95 6.97 29.43
N GLU A 813 -14.11 5.68 29.12
CA GLU A 813 -15.44 5.09 28.91
C GLU A 813 -16.21 5.03 30.25
N ALA A 814 -15.51 4.73 31.36
CA ALA A 814 -16.11 4.84 32.69
C ALA A 814 -16.62 6.25 32.97
N PHE A 815 -15.84 7.28 32.63
CA PHE A 815 -16.24 8.67 32.76
C PHE A 815 -17.47 9.01 31.90
N LEU A 816 -17.48 8.57 30.64
CA LEU A 816 -18.63 8.78 29.74
C LEU A 816 -19.89 8.05 30.21
N ARG A 817 -19.77 6.85 30.79
CA ARG A 817 -20.90 6.11 31.37
C ARG A 817 -21.44 6.77 32.63
N GLU A 818 -20.58 7.19 33.55
CA GLU A 818 -21.00 7.93 34.74
C GLU A 818 -21.84 9.16 34.37
N ARG A 819 -21.39 9.91 33.35
CA ARG A 819 -22.13 11.04 32.80
C ARG A 819 -23.43 10.63 32.11
N SER A 820 -23.39 9.64 31.21
CA SER A 820 -24.55 9.22 30.41
C SER A 820 -25.73 8.75 31.24
N TYR A 821 -25.47 8.24 32.45
CA TYR A 821 -26.47 7.73 33.38
C TYR A 821 -26.71 8.64 34.60
N ASP A 822 -26.02 9.79 34.68
CA ASP A 822 -26.06 10.72 35.82
C ASP A 822 -25.80 10.02 37.17
N ILE A 823 -24.70 9.27 37.24
CA ILE A 823 -24.30 8.49 38.43
C ILE A 823 -22.90 8.84 38.91
N ASP A 824 -22.71 8.82 40.22
CA ASP A 824 -21.41 9.04 40.88
C ASP A 824 -20.55 7.77 41.03
N HIS A 825 -21.16 6.60 40.87
CA HIS A 825 -20.55 5.31 41.17
C HIS A 825 -20.85 4.33 40.05
N LEU A 826 -19.80 3.80 39.42
CA LEU A 826 -19.92 2.81 38.36
C LEU A 826 -19.39 1.45 38.85
N VAL A 827 -20.23 0.41 38.70
CA VAL A 827 -19.85 -0.95 39.11
C VAL A 827 -19.03 -1.60 38.03
N VAL A 828 -17.90 -2.18 38.39
CA VAL A 828 -16.99 -2.85 37.46
C VAL A 828 -17.25 -4.36 37.50
N THR A 829 -17.46 -4.98 36.34
CA THR A 829 -17.65 -6.42 36.18
C THR A 829 -16.47 -7.06 35.46
N ASP A 830 -16.19 -8.32 35.79
CA ASP A 830 -15.27 -9.14 35.00
C ASP A 830 -15.93 -9.64 33.71
N THR A 831 -15.14 -10.33 32.88
CA THR A 831 -15.62 -10.96 31.63
C THR A 831 -16.70 -12.04 31.84
N ALA A 832 -16.90 -12.53 33.06
CA ALA A 832 -17.97 -13.46 33.41
C ALA A 832 -19.25 -12.76 33.91
N GLY A 833 -19.26 -11.42 33.96
CA GLY A 833 -20.37 -10.60 34.43
C GLY A 833 -20.49 -10.53 35.96
N THR A 834 -19.46 -10.95 36.71
CA THR A 834 -19.45 -10.92 38.18
C THR A 834 -18.80 -9.66 38.73
N LEU A 835 -19.16 -9.27 39.95
CA LEU A 835 -18.67 -8.04 40.58
C LEU A 835 -17.14 -8.07 40.80
N ALA A 836 -16.42 -7.24 40.05
CA ALA A 836 -14.97 -7.07 40.12
C ALA A 836 -14.55 -5.84 40.96
N GLY A 837 -15.24 -4.70 40.81
CA GLY A 837 -14.84 -3.44 41.44
C GLY A 837 -15.91 -2.36 41.45
N ILE A 838 -15.55 -1.18 41.95
CA ILE A 838 -16.33 0.05 41.84
C ILE A 838 -15.40 1.23 41.57
N VAL A 839 -15.77 2.14 40.67
CA VAL A 839 -14.99 3.34 40.32
C VAL A 839 -15.83 4.60 40.52
N ARG A 840 -15.14 5.72 40.78
CA ARG A 840 -15.69 7.07 40.87
C ARG A 840 -14.75 8.04 40.17
N SER A 841 -15.16 8.65 39.05
CA SER A 841 -14.22 9.41 38.21
C SER A 841 -13.80 10.77 38.80
N SER A 842 -14.60 11.38 39.69
CA SER A 842 -14.32 12.71 40.24
C SER A 842 -13.12 12.80 41.20
N ARG A 843 -12.58 11.68 41.68
CA ARG A 843 -11.38 11.65 42.55
C ARG A 843 -10.07 11.35 41.82
N THR A 844 -10.11 10.91 40.56
CA THR A 844 -8.92 10.39 39.87
C THR A 844 -8.21 11.44 39.01
N VAL A 845 -8.87 12.55 38.67
CA VAL A 845 -8.34 13.55 37.72
C VAL A 845 -7.91 14.84 38.42
N ARG A 846 -6.60 15.07 38.58
CA ARG A 846 -6.00 16.38 38.89
C ARG A 846 -5.22 16.86 37.67
N LEU A 847 -5.81 17.66 36.77
CA LEU A 847 -5.14 18.11 35.55
C LEU A 847 -5.55 19.54 35.12
N ASP A 848 -4.61 20.20 34.44
CA ASP A 848 -4.59 21.60 33.99
C ASP A 848 -5.61 21.92 32.84
N ASP A 849 -5.71 23.22 32.47
CA ASP A 849 -6.75 23.86 31.63
C ASP A 849 -7.06 23.26 30.24
N TYR A 850 -6.27 22.33 29.72
CA TYR A 850 -6.42 21.72 28.38
C TYR A 850 -6.75 20.21 28.40
N SER A 851 -7.11 19.65 29.55
CA SER A 851 -7.60 18.28 29.64
C SER A 851 -9.02 18.16 29.05
N PRO A 852 -9.34 17.10 28.27
CA PRO A 852 -10.72 16.84 27.80
C PRO A 852 -11.76 16.90 28.93
N VAL A 853 -11.39 16.45 30.13
CA VAL A 853 -12.26 16.46 31.32
C VAL A 853 -12.57 17.88 31.80
N VAL A 854 -11.59 18.79 31.77
CA VAL A 854 -11.79 20.20 32.15
C VAL A 854 -12.67 20.91 31.13
N LEU A 855 -12.46 20.63 29.84
CA LEU A 855 -13.26 21.20 28.77
C LEU A 855 -14.73 20.76 28.85
N LEU A 856 -14.99 19.47 29.09
CA LEU A 856 -16.34 18.95 29.30
C LEU A 856 -17.05 19.61 30.48
N ARG A 857 -16.33 19.84 31.59
CA ARG A 857 -16.88 20.55 32.75
C ARG A 857 -17.16 22.03 32.47
N GLN A 858 -16.30 22.70 31.69
CA GLN A 858 -16.54 24.08 31.27
C GLN A 858 -17.83 24.17 30.45
N ILE A 859 -18.02 23.25 29.50
CA ILE A 859 -19.22 23.14 28.66
C ILE A 859 -20.48 22.93 29.52
N GLU A 860 -20.45 22.00 30.49
CA GLU A 860 -21.59 21.77 31.40
C GLU A 860 -22.00 23.03 32.17
N SER A 861 -21.02 23.81 32.62
CA SER A 861 -21.24 25.03 33.39
C SER A 861 -21.46 26.30 32.55
N ALA A 862 -21.39 26.21 31.22
CA ALA A 862 -21.51 27.34 30.32
C ALA A 862 -22.87 28.04 30.49
N ALA A 863 -22.88 29.36 30.67
CA ALA A 863 -24.10 30.12 30.92
C ALA A 863 -24.66 30.75 29.64
N SER A 864 -23.89 30.77 28.55
CA SER A 864 -24.31 31.32 27.27
C SER A 864 -23.75 30.54 26.08
N VAL A 865 -24.24 30.87 24.88
CA VAL A 865 -23.75 30.31 23.61
C VAL A 865 -22.30 30.75 23.35
N GLU A 866 -21.92 31.95 23.79
CA GLU A 866 -20.56 32.47 23.66
C GLU A 866 -19.56 31.66 24.49
N ASP A 867 -19.92 31.25 25.71
CA ASP A 867 -19.10 30.34 26.53
C ASP A 867 -18.89 28.98 25.83
N LEU A 868 -19.90 28.50 25.09
CA LEU A 868 -19.81 27.27 24.30
C LEU A 868 -18.91 27.44 23.06
N THR A 869 -18.97 28.59 22.39
CA THR A 869 -18.03 28.95 21.30
C THR A 869 -16.59 28.93 21.80
N ASP A 870 -16.31 29.55 22.96
CA ASP A 870 -14.97 29.56 23.56
C ASP A 870 -14.46 28.14 23.89
N CYS A 871 -15.36 27.22 24.25
CA CYS A 871 -15.02 25.82 24.46
C CYS A 871 -14.76 25.08 23.14
N HIS A 872 -15.61 25.30 22.14
CA HIS A 872 -15.46 24.71 20.80
C HIS A 872 -14.14 25.15 20.14
N ASP A 873 -13.73 26.41 20.29
CA ASP A 873 -12.48 26.93 19.71
C ASP A 873 -11.21 26.24 20.25
N LYS A 874 -11.29 25.58 21.41
CA LYS A 874 -10.20 24.77 21.98
C LYS A 874 -10.12 23.36 21.37
N LEU A 875 -11.20 22.87 20.76
CA LEU A 875 -11.29 21.50 20.21
C LEU A 875 -10.24 21.24 19.11
N PRO A 876 -10.02 22.11 18.11
CA PRO A 876 -8.99 21.89 17.09
C PRO A 876 -7.57 21.74 17.65
N VAL A 877 -7.24 22.47 18.73
CA VAL A 877 -5.93 22.40 19.38
C VAL A 877 -5.76 21.05 20.07
N LEU A 878 -6.77 20.63 20.83
CA LEU A 878 -6.78 19.33 21.51
C LEU A 878 -6.66 18.17 20.52
N VAL A 879 -7.48 18.17 19.47
CA VAL A 879 -7.43 17.17 18.39
C VAL A 879 -6.10 17.22 17.64
N GLY A 880 -5.56 18.41 17.38
CA GLY A 880 -4.25 18.58 16.75
C GLY A 880 -3.13 17.90 17.55
N SER A 881 -3.09 18.10 18.87
CA SER A 881 -2.13 17.43 19.74
C SER A 881 -2.30 15.92 19.77
N LEU A 882 -3.55 15.42 19.75
CA LEU A 882 -3.82 13.98 19.65
C LEU A 882 -3.27 13.37 18.38
N VAL A 883 -3.51 14.02 17.23
CA VAL A 883 -3.04 13.58 15.93
C VAL A 883 -1.52 13.56 15.86
N GLU A 884 -0.87 14.61 16.38
CA GLU A 884 0.60 14.70 16.44
C GLU A 884 1.24 13.65 17.34
N SER A 885 0.56 13.28 18.43
CA SER A 885 1.03 12.23 19.34
C SER A 885 0.93 10.82 18.76
N GLY A 886 0.23 10.65 17.63
CA GLY A 886 -0.01 9.34 17.01
C GLY A 886 -1.14 8.53 17.66
N ALA A 887 -2.07 9.18 18.37
CA ALA A 887 -3.24 8.52 18.95
C ALA A 887 -4.07 7.75 17.92
N ALA A 888 -4.74 6.68 18.36
CA ALA A 888 -5.68 5.91 17.52
C ALA A 888 -6.85 6.77 17.07
N ALA A 889 -7.32 6.58 15.84
CA ALA A 889 -8.42 7.36 15.30
C ALA A 889 -9.68 7.24 16.16
N GLU A 890 -9.97 6.02 16.63
CA GLU A 890 -11.07 5.72 17.55
C GLU A 890 -11.07 6.64 18.78
N ASN A 891 -9.94 6.76 19.48
CA ASN A 891 -9.83 7.64 20.65
C ASN A 891 -10.04 9.12 20.30
N ILE A 892 -9.56 9.56 19.13
CA ILE A 892 -9.77 10.94 18.66
C ILE A 892 -11.25 11.18 18.37
N CYS A 893 -11.91 10.21 17.73
CA CYS A 893 -13.34 10.25 17.44
C CYS A 893 -14.19 10.32 18.73
N HIS A 894 -13.88 9.49 19.73
CA HIS A 894 -14.58 9.52 21.02
C HIS A 894 -14.44 10.86 21.75
N VAL A 895 -13.22 11.43 21.80
CA VAL A 895 -13.01 12.75 22.42
C VAL A 895 -13.76 13.85 21.66
N THR A 896 -13.70 13.82 20.33
CA THR A 896 -14.38 14.82 19.48
C THR A 896 -15.89 14.74 19.66
N THR A 897 -16.45 13.53 19.64
CA THR A 897 -17.89 13.28 19.81
C THR A 897 -18.35 13.65 21.21
N ALA A 898 -17.62 13.28 22.27
CA ALA A 898 -18.01 13.60 23.64
C ALA A 898 -18.11 15.11 23.90
N ILE A 899 -17.19 15.89 23.32
CA ILE A 899 -17.22 17.36 23.40
C ILE A 899 -18.42 17.92 22.62
N SER A 900 -18.66 17.40 21.42
CA SER A 900 -19.80 17.80 20.59
C SER A 900 -21.15 17.49 21.23
N ASP A 901 -21.32 16.27 21.74
CA ASP A 901 -22.51 15.85 22.50
C ASP A 901 -22.73 16.77 23.70
N ALA A 902 -21.68 17.07 24.48
CA ALA A 902 -21.78 17.96 25.63
C ALA A 902 -22.22 19.38 25.25
N ILE A 903 -21.72 19.91 24.13
CA ILE A 903 -22.14 21.21 23.60
C ILE A 903 -23.61 21.15 23.17
N THR A 904 -24.02 20.12 22.45
CA THR A 904 -25.40 19.90 22.00
C THR A 904 -26.36 19.80 23.19
N GLU A 905 -26.05 18.96 24.18
CA GLU A 905 -26.82 18.84 25.42
C GLU A 905 -26.97 20.18 26.12
N ARG A 906 -25.87 20.93 26.30
CA ARG A 906 -25.93 22.23 26.98
C ARG A 906 -26.74 23.25 26.18
N THR A 907 -26.62 23.24 24.85
CA THR A 907 -27.39 24.11 23.95
C THR A 907 -28.90 23.81 24.08
N ILE A 908 -29.28 22.54 24.17
CA ILE A 908 -30.68 22.14 24.40
C ILE A 908 -31.17 22.64 25.76
N VAL A 909 -30.36 22.51 26.82
CA VAL A 909 -30.73 23.02 28.15
C VAL A 909 -30.92 24.54 28.12
N LEU A 910 -30.00 25.30 27.53
CA LEU A 910 -30.11 26.76 27.39
C LEU A 910 -31.36 27.17 26.58
N ALA A 911 -31.70 26.41 25.53
CA ALA A 911 -32.92 26.64 24.75
C ALA A 911 -34.20 26.37 25.56
N MET A 912 -34.22 25.30 26.37
CA MET A 912 -35.35 24.96 27.24
C MET A 912 -35.52 25.93 28.42
N GLU A 913 -34.43 26.50 28.95
CA GLU A 913 -34.49 27.55 29.98
C GLU A 913 -35.28 28.78 29.50
N GLU A 914 -35.23 29.08 28.19
CA GLU A 914 -35.97 30.19 27.56
C GLU A 914 -37.38 29.79 27.10
N LEU A 915 -37.53 28.64 26.44
CA LEU A 915 -38.80 28.17 25.87
C LEU A 915 -39.77 27.59 26.92
N GLY A 916 -39.27 27.20 28.09
CA GLY A 916 -40.02 26.49 29.12
C GLY A 916 -39.80 24.98 29.08
N PRO A 917 -40.44 24.20 29.98
CA PRO A 917 -40.30 22.75 30.01
C PRO A 917 -40.98 22.09 28.79
N ALA A 918 -40.42 20.96 28.34
CA ALA A 918 -41.00 20.21 27.23
C ALA A 918 -42.41 19.67 27.56
N PRO A 919 -43.37 19.74 26.62
CA PRO A 919 -44.77 19.37 26.87
C PRO A 919 -44.98 17.85 27.00
N CYS A 920 -44.10 17.03 26.42
CA CYS A 920 -44.10 15.59 26.55
C CYS A 920 -42.66 15.03 26.48
N PRO A 921 -42.43 13.74 26.80
CA PRO A 921 -41.13 13.10 26.62
C PRO A 921 -40.66 13.19 25.16
N PHE A 922 -39.38 13.51 24.96
CA PHE A 922 -38.76 13.61 23.65
C PHE A 922 -37.32 13.12 23.69
N ALA A 923 -36.79 12.75 22.54
CA ALA A 923 -35.41 12.41 22.29
C ALA A 923 -34.86 13.33 21.19
N PHE A 924 -33.82 14.09 21.52
CA PHE A 924 -32.97 14.73 20.53
C PHE A 924 -31.93 13.70 20.07
N ILE A 925 -31.98 13.34 18.79
CA ILE A 925 -31.13 12.29 18.22
C ILE A 925 -30.08 12.91 17.30
N ALA A 926 -28.85 12.41 17.43
CA ALA A 926 -27.83 12.55 16.41
C ALA A 926 -28.07 11.52 15.30
N LEU A 927 -27.62 11.87 14.10
CA LEU A 927 -27.70 11.04 12.89
C LEU A 927 -26.32 10.91 12.24
N GLY A 928 -26.18 9.97 11.30
CA GLY A 928 -24.98 9.91 10.46
C GLY A 928 -23.68 9.76 11.26
N SER A 929 -22.64 10.55 10.92
CA SER A 929 -21.33 10.44 11.60
C SER A 929 -21.34 10.78 13.07
N GLU A 930 -22.27 11.64 13.52
CA GLU A 930 -22.43 11.96 14.94
C GLU A 930 -23.05 10.81 15.72
N ALA A 931 -24.05 10.14 15.12
CA ALA A 931 -24.63 8.95 15.70
C ALA A 931 -23.63 7.78 15.77
N ARG A 932 -22.71 7.69 14.80
CA ARG A 932 -21.63 6.69 14.79
C ARG A 932 -20.45 7.05 15.69
N GLU A 933 -20.47 8.21 16.34
CA GLU A 933 -19.35 8.69 17.17
C GLU A 933 -18.04 8.88 16.38
N GLU A 934 -18.15 9.25 15.10
CA GLU A 934 -17.05 9.38 14.14
C GLU A 934 -16.88 10.82 13.64
N GLN A 935 -17.29 11.79 14.46
CA GLN A 935 -17.17 13.22 14.13
C GLN A 935 -15.71 13.66 14.02
N THR A 936 -15.48 14.64 13.15
CA THR A 936 -14.15 15.21 12.87
C THR A 936 -14.21 16.72 12.94
N LEU A 937 -13.10 17.42 12.67
CA LEU A 937 -13.03 18.89 12.72
C LEU A 937 -13.78 19.58 11.58
N ALA A 938 -14.10 18.85 10.49
CA ALA A 938 -15.01 19.30 9.45
C ALA A 938 -16.33 18.52 9.56
N THR A 939 -17.19 18.93 10.50
CA THR A 939 -18.50 18.30 10.73
C THR A 939 -19.62 19.33 10.62
N ASP A 940 -20.70 18.90 9.99
CA ASP A 940 -22.00 19.56 9.93
C ASP A 940 -22.92 19.03 11.05
N GLN A 941 -24.09 19.66 11.17
CA GLN A 941 -25.15 19.22 12.09
C GLN A 941 -26.08 18.20 11.42
N ASP A 942 -26.06 16.95 11.89
CA ASP A 942 -26.99 15.90 11.47
C ASP A 942 -27.84 15.46 12.68
N ASN A 943 -29.01 16.06 12.85
CA ASN A 943 -29.84 15.83 14.04
C ASN A 943 -31.35 15.84 13.75
N ALA A 944 -32.12 15.29 14.69
CA ALA A 944 -33.58 15.20 14.59
C ALA A 944 -34.22 15.13 15.98
N ILE A 945 -35.55 15.31 16.05
CA ILE A 945 -36.32 15.15 17.29
C ILE A 945 -37.40 14.08 17.08
N ILE A 946 -37.43 13.13 18.01
CA ILE A 946 -38.52 12.17 18.20
C ILE A 946 -39.26 12.55 19.48
N TYR A 947 -40.56 12.80 19.44
CA TYR A 947 -41.36 13.04 20.64
C TYR A 947 -42.50 12.03 20.80
N ALA A 948 -43.03 11.91 22.02
CA ALA A 948 -44.18 11.04 22.28
C ALA A 948 -45.42 11.54 21.51
N ASP A 949 -46.25 10.61 21.03
CA ASP A 949 -47.54 10.94 20.42
C ASP A 949 -48.45 11.71 21.41
N ASP A 950 -49.12 12.75 20.92
CA ASP A 950 -50.03 13.59 21.71
C ASP A 950 -51.48 13.14 21.51
N ASP A 951 -52.22 12.95 22.60
CA ASP A 951 -53.65 12.58 22.59
C ASP A 951 -54.57 13.83 22.57
N GLU A 952 -54.07 15.04 22.87
CA GLU A 952 -54.85 16.28 22.92
C GLU A 952 -54.58 17.19 21.70
N ILE A 953 -55.43 17.06 20.67
CA ILE A 953 -55.41 17.97 19.51
C ILE A 953 -56.06 19.30 19.89
N ASP A 954 -55.37 20.42 19.66
CA ASP A 954 -55.90 21.76 19.88
C ASP A 954 -56.99 22.16 18.86
N ALA A 955 -57.68 23.28 19.12
CA ALA A 955 -58.82 23.74 18.32
C ALA A 955 -58.45 24.20 16.88
N GLU A 956 -57.16 24.28 16.54
CA GLU A 956 -56.63 24.73 15.24
C GLU A 956 -55.94 23.60 14.45
N GLY A 957 -55.87 22.39 15.01
CA GLY A 957 -55.46 21.18 14.30
C GLY A 957 -53.94 20.95 14.24
N THR A 958 -53.14 21.68 15.03
CA THR A 958 -51.69 21.44 15.17
C THR A 958 -51.40 21.09 16.63
N PRO A 959 -50.84 19.91 16.97
CA PRO A 959 -50.55 19.57 18.36
C PRO A 959 -49.61 20.61 18.98
N ALA A 960 -49.93 21.13 20.18
CA ALA A 960 -49.10 22.11 20.89
C ALA A 960 -47.66 21.62 21.09
N ALA A 961 -47.45 20.31 21.17
CA ALA A 961 -46.15 19.67 21.18
C ALA A 961 -45.33 19.91 19.89
N ALA A 962 -45.95 19.86 18.71
CA ALA A 962 -45.26 20.00 17.43
C ALA A 962 -44.68 21.41 17.25
N GLU A 963 -45.41 22.46 17.66
CA GLU A 963 -44.92 23.83 17.61
C GLU A 963 -43.74 24.02 18.57
N TYR A 964 -43.88 23.55 19.82
CA TYR A 964 -42.83 23.64 20.82
C TYR A 964 -41.53 22.97 20.35
N PHE A 965 -41.60 21.73 19.87
CA PHE A 965 -40.39 21.01 19.45
C PHE A 965 -39.78 21.59 18.18
N LEU A 966 -40.58 22.15 17.27
CA LEU A 966 -40.04 22.84 16.10
C LEU A 966 -39.31 24.13 16.51
N SER A 967 -39.84 24.89 17.46
CA SER A 967 -39.14 26.04 18.05
C SER A 967 -37.85 25.63 18.75
N LEU A 968 -37.88 24.54 19.53
CA LEU A 968 -36.70 23.98 20.20
C LEU A 968 -35.63 23.57 19.17
N GLY A 969 -36.00 22.79 18.15
CA GLY A 969 -35.08 22.36 17.09
C GLY A 969 -34.48 23.54 16.34
N THR A 970 -35.31 24.54 15.98
CA THR A 970 -34.86 25.77 15.31
C THR A 970 -33.85 26.55 16.16
N ARG A 971 -34.10 26.67 17.47
CA ARG A 971 -33.20 27.36 18.38
C ARG A 971 -31.88 26.63 18.53
N VAL A 972 -31.92 25.32 18.80
CA VAL A 972 -30.74 24.49 18.99
C VAL A 972 -29.86 24.49 17.73
N CYS A 973 -30.44 24.27 16.54
CA CYS A 973 -29.65 24.28 15.31
C CYS A 973 -28.98 25.64 15.04
N ARG A 974 -29.64 26.75 15.36
CA ARG A 974 -29.06 28.09 15.22
C ARG A 974 -27.92 28.34 16.21
N ASP A 975 -28.08 27.91 17.46
CA ASP A 975 -27.05 28.10 18.47
C ASP A 975 -25.83 27.21 18.20
N LEU A 976 -26.03 25.97 17.73
CA LEU A 976 -24.94 25.11 17.26
C LEU A 976 -24.16 25.73 16.08
N ASP A 977 -24.86 26.36 15.13
CA ASP A 977 -24.23 27.10 14.02
C ASP A 977 -23.37 28.27 14.53
N ARG A 978 -23.85 28.97 15.56
CA ARG A 978 -23.08 30.05 16.23
C ARG A 978 -21.88 29.52 17.02
N VAL A 979 -21.97 28.33 17.60
CA VAL A 979 -20.84 27.70 18.30
C VAL A 979 -19.73 27.29 17.34
N GLY A 980 -20.09 26.85 16.13
CA GLY A 980 -19.14 26.47 15.09
C GLY A 980 -19.49 25.20 14.30
N TYR A 981 -20.69 24.64 14.52
CA TYR A 981 -21.22 23.50 13.79
C TYR A 981 -22.13 23.97 12.65
N PRO A 982 -21.67 24.08 11.40
CA PRO A 982 -22.47 24.63 10.31
C PRO A 982 -23.74 23.81 10.03
N PHE A 983 -24.77 24.49 9.52
CA PHE A 983 -25.96 23.82 8.98
C PHE A 983 -25.61 22.78 7.91
N CYS A 984 -26.27 21.62 7.95
CA CYS A 984 -26.08 20.56 6.97
C CYS A 984 -26.69 20.89 5.60
N GLU A 985 -25.92 20.66 4.53
CA GLU A 985 -26.37 20.84 3.14
C GLU A 985 -27.45 19.81 2.73
N GLY A 986 -27.53 18.68 3.43
CA GLY A 986 -28.46 17.58 3.17
C GLY A 986 -29.82 17.69 3.87
N GLU A 987 -30.09 18.82 4.55
CA GLU A 987 -31.37 19.17 5.20
C GLU A 987 -31.83 18.24 6.36
N ALA A 988 -30.99 17.32 6.86
CA ALA A 988 -31.32 16.44 7.99
C ALA A 988 -31.10 17.12 9.35
N MET A 989 -31.97 18.07 9.71
CA MET A 989 -31.86 18.85 10.94
C MET A 989 -33.18 18.91 11.73
N ALA A 990 -33.09 19.03 13.06
CA ALA A 990 -34.23 19.13 13.98
C ALA A 990 -35.11 20.38 13.75
N GLN A 991 -34.58 21.40 13.08
CA GLN A 991 -35.32 22.58 12.65
C GLN A 991 -36.24 22.31 11.44
N ASP A 992 -36.06 21.19 10.74
CA ASP A 992 -36.93 20.79 9.64
C ASP A 992 -38.17 20.04 10.17
N PRO A 993 -39.39 20.49 9.84
CA PRO A 993 -40.62 19.82 10.24
C PRO A 993 -40.73 18.35 9.81
N ARG A 994 -39.95 17.90 8.80
CA ARG A 994 -39.88 16.50 8.37
C ARG A 994 -39.17 15.61 9.38
N TRP A 995 -38.17 16.14 10.08
CA TRP A 995 -37.32 15.41 11.04
C TRP A 995 -37.62 15.76 12.49
N ASN A 996 -38.70 16.49 12.71
CA ASN A 996 -39.23 16.86 14.01
C ASN A 996 -40.64 16.30 14.13
N LYS A 997 -40.73 15.04 14.55
CA LYS A 997 -41.94 14.22 14.41
C LYS A 997 -42.21 13.34 15.63
N PRO A 998 -43.48 12.97 15.86
CA PRO A 998 -43.80 12.01 16.91
C PRO A 998 -43.30 10.62 16.53
N VAL A 999 -43.13 9.74 17.52
CA VAL A 999 -42.58 8.39 17.33
C VAL A 999 -43.38 7.58 16.30
N SER A 1000 -44.72 7.63 16.30
CA SER A 1000 -45.55 6.92 15.32
C SER A 1000 -45.19 7.25 13.86
N GLN A 1001 -44.86 8.51 13.55
CA GLN A 1001 -44.48 8.95 12.22
C GLN A 1001 -43.09 8.43 11.83
N TRP A 1002 -42.15 8.38 12.78
CA TRP A 1002 -40.84 7.77 12.57
C TRP A 1002 -40.95 6.27 12.27
N LEU A 1003 -41.83 5.54 12.96
CA LEU A 1003 -42.11 4.14 12.67
C LEU A 1003 -42.61 3.97 11.22
N SER A 1004 -43.52 4.84 10.79
CA SER A 1004 -44.03 4.84 9.40
C SER A 1004 -42.91 5.10 8.38
N TYR A 1005 -42.01 6.06 8.62
CA TYR A 1005 -40.90 6.35 7.71
C TYR A 1005 -40.00 5.14 7.48
N PHE A 1006 -39.59 4.45 8.55
CA PHE A 1006 -38.78 3.24 8.41
C PHE A 1006 -39.55 2.10 7.76
N GLN A 1007 -40.86 1.96 8.03
CA GLN A 1007 -41.69 0.99 7.34
C GLN A 1007 -41.69 1.21 5.82
N ASP A 1008 -41.90 2.45 5.38
CA ASP A 1008 -41.96 2.79 3.97
C ASP A 1008 -40.58 2.62 3.30
N TRP A 1009 -39.50 3.10 3.94
CA TRP A 1009 -38.13 2.98 3.42
C TRP A 1009 -37.67 1.53 3.27
N ILE A 1010 -38.07 0.64 4.18
CA ILE A 1010 -37.68 -0.78 4.15
C ILE A 1010 -38.55 -1.59 3.19
N LYS A 1011 -39.86 -1.32 3.14
CA LYS A 1011 -40.82 -2.09 2.34
C LYS A 1011 -40.71 -1.77 0.85
N GLU A 1012 -40.50 -0.51 0.48
CA GLU A 1012 -40.42 -0.03 -0.90
C GLU A 1012 -39.12 0.77 -1.11
N PRO A 1013 -37.94 0.11 -1.10
CA PRO A 1013 -36.65 0.79 -1.15
C PRO A 1013 -36.38 1.36 -2.55
N ASP A 1014 -36.70 2.64 -2.75
CA ASP A 1014 -36.27 3.43 -3.89
C ASP A 1014 -34.90 4.11 -3.64
N GLY A 1015 -34.38 4.86 -4.62
CA GLY A 1015 -33.08 5.52 -4.50
C GLY A 1015 -33.01 6.56 -3.36
N THR A 1016 -34.12 7.24 -3.07
CA THR A 1016 -34.21 8.26 -2.01
C THR A 1016 -34.30 7.61 -0.64
N ALA A 1017 -35.12 6.56 -0.51
CA ALA A 1017 -35.26 5.74 0.68
C ALA A 1017 -33.92 5.12 1.08
N LEU A 1018 -33.15 4.61 0.12
CA LEU A 1018 -31.81 4.04 0.37
C LEU A 1018 -30.79 5.11 0.81
N ALA A 1019 -30.90 6.34 0.30
CA ALA A 1019 -30.08 7.47 0.76
C ALA A 1019 -30.42 7.87 2.20
N HIS A 1020 -31.72 7.97 2.52
CA HIS A 1020 -32.18 8.19 3.89
C HIS A 1020 -31.70 7.08 4.83
N CYS A 1021 -31.82 5.82 4.43
CA CYS A 1021 -31.34 4.68 5.21
C CYS A 1021 -29.85 4.78 5.58
N ASN A 1022 -28.99 5.29 4.68
CA ASN A 1022 -27.56 5.46 4.97
C ASN A 1022 -27.27 6.49 6.08
N VAL A 1023 -28.22 7.39 6.36
CA VAL A 1023 -28.12 8.42 7.41
C VAL A 1023 -28.89 7.96 8.65
N PHE A 1024 -30.18 7.64 8.51
CA PHE A 1024 -31.09 7.42 9.63
C PHE A 1024 -30.95 6.06 10.30
N PHE A 1025 -30.35 5.04 9.66
CA PHE A 1025 -30.02 3.80 10.41
C PHE A 1025 -28.93 4.01 11.44
N ASP A 1026 -28.11 5.04 11.31
CA ASP A 1026 -27.25 5.49 12.39
C ASP A 1026 -28.01 6.58 13.14
N LEU A 1027 -28.73 6.18 14.18
CA LEU A 1027 -29.45 7.08 15.08
C LEU A 1027 -29.01 6.79 16.52
N ARG A 1028 -28.68 7.84 17.26
CA ARG A 1028 -28.25 7.78 18.66
C ARG A 1028 -28.90 8.92 19.43
N CYS A 1029 -29.50 8.62 20.59
CA CYS A 1029 -30.09 9.63 21.44
C CYS A 1029 -28.99 10.39 22.19
N VAL A 1030 -28.91 11.71 21.98
CA VAL A 1030 -27.97 12.60 22.67
C VAL A 1030 -28.61 13.16 23.93
N TYR A 1031 -29.87 13.63 23.84
CA TYR A 1031 -30.57 14.22 24.98
C TYR A 1031 -32.04 13.75 25.05
N GLY A 1032 -32.57 13.61 26.26
CA GLY A 1032 -33.97 13.25 26.51
C GLY A 1032 -34.22 11.75 26.70
N ASP A 1033 -35.45 11.30 26.39
CA ASP A 1033 -35.92 9.94 26.66
C ASP A 1033 -35.43 8.93 25.60
N ARG A 1034 -34.35 8.22 25.96
CA ARG A 1034 -33.73 7.18 25.13
C ARG A 1034 -34.69 6.03 24.75
N SER A 1035 -35.81 5.85 25.45
CA SER A 1035 -36.77 4.78 25.13
C SER A 1035 -37.43 4.96 23.76
N LEU A 1036 -37.65 6.21 23.32
CA LEU A 1036 -38.22 6.54 22.01
C LEU A 1036 -37.31 6.10 20.86
N ALA A 1037 -36.01 6.40 20.94
CA ALA A 1037 -35.03 5.95 19.96
C ALA A 1037 -34.91 4.40 19.93
N ARG A 1038 -34.96 3.75 21.11
CA ARG A 1038 -34.96 2.28 21.22
C ARG A 1038 -36.22 1.66 20.60
N GLU A 1039 -37.36 2.32 20.69
CA GLU A 1039 -38.60 1.86 20.05
C GLU A 1039 -38.49 1.86 18.53
N VAL A 1040 -37.99 2.95 17.95
CA VAL A 1040 -37.71 3.02 16.51
C VAL A 1040 -36.76 1.90 16.08
N ARG A 1041 -35.67 1.67 16.83
CA ARG A 1041 -34.71 0.59 16.53
C ARG A 1041 -35.36 -0.80 16.53
N ARG A 1042 -36.14 -1.11 17.56
CA ARG A 1042 -36.84 -2.40 17.69
C ARG A 1042 -37.84 -2.63 16.54
N HIS A 1043 -38.50 -1.57 16.11
CA HIS A 1043 -39.39 -1.61 14.96
C HIS A 1043 -38.63 -1.90 13.66
N VAL A 1044 -37.48 -1.24 13.46
CA VAL A 1044 -36.58 -1.52 12.33
C VAL A 1044 -36.17 -3.00 12.31
N ASP A 1045 -35.74 -3.57 13.43
CA ASP A 1045 -35.34 -4.99 13.48
C ASP A 1045 -36.49 -5.91 13.05
N THR A 1046 -37.71 -5.64 13.54
CA THR A 1046 -38.92 -6.38 13.18
C THR A 1046 -39.23 -6.28 11.68
N LEU A 1047 -38.98 -5.13 11.06
CA LEU A 1047 -39.19 -4.91 9.63
C LEU A 1047 -38.13 -5.61 8.79
N LEU A 1048 -36.86 -5.59 9.20
CA LEU A 1048 -35.77 -6.24 8.48
C LEU A 1048 -35.96 -7.76 8.40
N ASP A 1049 -36.46 -8.39 9.47
CA ASP A 1049 -36.85 -9.80 9.48
C ASP A 1049 -37.99 -10.10 8.49
N ARG A 1050 -38.93 -9.17 8.36
CA ARG A 1050 -40.11 -9.31 7.49
C ARG A 1050 -39.79 -9.06 6.01
N TYR A 1051 -38.79 -8.23 5.71
CA TYR A 1051 -38.44 -7.79 4.36
C TYR A 1051 -36.96 -8.07 4.02
N PRO A 1052 -36.52 -9.34 3.98
CA PRO A 1052 -35.10 -9.67 3.76
C PRO A 1052 -34.56 -9.22 2.40
N ALA A 1053 -35.42 -8.99 1.40
CA ALA A 1053 -35.03 -8.43 0.11
C ALA A 1053 -34.36 -7.04 0.25
N PHE A 1054 -34.68 -6.30 1.32
CA PHE A 1054 -34.08 -5.01 1.64
C PHE A 1054 -32.55 -5.07 1.70
N PHE A 1055 -31.98 -6.16 2.24
CA PHE A 1055 -30.52 -6.32 2.32
C PHE A 1055 -29.86 -6.37 0.94
N ALA A 1056 -30.52 -6.93 -0.08
CA ALA A 1056 -30.01 -6.92 -1.45
C ALA A 1056 -30.02 -5.49 -2.04
N HIS A 1057 -31.06 -4.70 -1.75
CA HIS A 1057 -31.11 -3.29 -2.16
C HIS A 1057 -30.04 -2.43 -1.47
N MET A 1058 -29.84 -2.60 -0.16
CA MET A 1058 -28.78 -1.89 0.57
C MET A 1058 -27.37 -2.34 0.11
N ALA A 1059 -27.18 -3.64 -0.17
CA ALA A 1059 -25.93 -4.15 -0.72
C ALA A 1059 -25.64 -3.55 -2.11
N LEU A 1060 -26.64 -3.48 -3.00
CA LEU A 1060 -26.50 -2.83 -4.30
C LEU A 1060 -26.12 -1.36 -4.16
N ASN A 1061 -26.79 -0.61 -3.26
CA ASN A 1061 -26.46 0.78 -2.95
C ASN A 1061 -25.00 0.93 -2.47
N THR A 1062 -24.53 0.02 -1.63
CA THR A 1062 -23.13 0.00 -1.15
C THR A 1062 -22.13 -0.20 -2.30
N LEU A 1063 -22.49 -0.98 -3.32
CA LEU A 1063 -21.65 -1.21 -4.51
C LEU A 1063 -21.63 -0.02 -5.48
N HIS A 1064 -22.54 0.95 -5.37
CA HIS A 1064 -22.51 2.17 -6.18
C HIS A 1064 -21.36 3.11 -5.79
N TYR A 1065 -20.97 3.14 -4.50
CA TYR A 1065 -19.83 3.93 -4.02
C TYR A 1065 -18.51 3.27 -4.43
N LYS A 1066 -17.92 3.70 -5.54
CA LYS A 1066 -16.65 3.14 -6.02
C LYS A 1066 -15.49 3.75 -5.24
N PRO A 1067 -14.52 2.94 -4.74
CA PRO A 1067 -13.31 3.49 -4.16
C PRO A 1067 -12.58 4.33 -5.23
N PRO A 1068 -11.95 5.46 -4.86
CA PRO A 1068 -11.24 6.33 -5.80
C PRO A 1068 -9.91 5.70 -6.23
N ILE A 1069 -9.94 4.50 -6.79
CA ILE A 1069 -8.78 3.75 -7.29
C ILE A 1069 -9.07 3.23 -8.69
N GLY A 1070 -8.18 3.55 -9.63
CA GLY A 1070 -8.27 3.11 -11.02
C GLY A 1070 -7.74 1.70 -11.21
N LEU A 1071 -7.94 1.15 -12.42
CA LEU A 1071 -7.53 -0.21 -12.82
C LEU A 1071 -6.01 -0.52 -12.69
N PHE A 1072 -5.18 0.48 -12.38
CA PHE A 1072 -3.73 0.34 -12.16
C PHE A 1072 -3.25 0.83 -10.78
N GLY A 1073 -4.15 0.92 -9.80
CA GLY A 1073 -3.81 1.35 -8.44
C GLY A 1073 -3.47 2.84 -8.30
N GLN A 1074 -3.88 3.67 -9.28
CA GLN A 1074 -3.78 5.13 -9.17
C GLN A 1074 -5.02 5.69 -8.48
N ILE A 1075 -4.83 6.70 -7.63
CA ILE A 1075 -5.93 7.39 -6.96
C ILE A 1075 -6.68 8.23 -8.02
N VAL A 1076 -7.98 8.01 -8.15
CA VAL A 1076 -8.85 8.73 -9.10
C VAL A 1076 -9.27 10.04 -8.46
N THR A 1077 -9.06 11.16 -9.17
CA THR A 1077 -9.45 12.51 -8.74
C THR A 1077 -10.60 13.04 -9.59
N GLY A 1078 -11.38 13.97 -9.06
CA GLY A 1078 -12.46 14.65 -9.81
C GLY A 1078 -13.78 13.88 -9.92
N SER A 1079 -14.02 12.89 -9.04
CA SER A 1079 -15.31 12.18 -8.93
C SER A 1079 -16.34 12.87 -8.03
N SER A 1080 -15.95 13.91 -7.29
CA SER A 1080 -16.78 14.68 -6.36
C SER A 1080 -16.78 16.17 -6.74
N SER A 1081 -17.74 16.94 -6.22
CA SER A 1081 -18.03 18.36 -6.51
C SER A 1081 -16.94 19.36 -6.07
N GLY A 1082 -15.66 19.08 -6.35
CA GLY A 1082 -14.49 19.87 -5.93
C GLY A 1082 -13.42 20.04 -7.01
N SER A 1083 -12.21 20.41 -6.57
CA SER A 1083 -11.06 20.64 -7.45
C SER A 1083 -10.69 19.38 -8.26
N PRO A 1084 -10.38 19.49 -9.56
CA PRO A 1084 -10.17 18.35 -10.47
C PRO A 1084 -8.99 17.43 -10.07
N ASN A 1085 -8.12 17.88 -9.18
CA ASN A 1085 -6.93 17.17 -8.71
C ASN A 1085 -7.06 16.58 -7.29
N THR A 1086 -8.25 16.60 -6.70
CA THR A 1086 -8.49 16.08 -5.33
C THR A 1086 -9.41 14.87 -5.33
N PHE A 1087 -9.31 14.05 -4.28
CA PHE A 1087 -10.29 13.01 -3.97
C PHE A 1087 -10.91 13.28 -2.60
N ASN A 1088 -12.18 12.90 -2.43
CA ASN A 1088 -12.88 13.06 -1.16
C ASN A 1088 -12.61 11.85 -0.26
N ILE A 1089 -11.95 12.07 0.89
CA ILE A 1089 -11.64 10.98 1.82
C ILE A 1089 -12.88 10.45 2.55
N LYS A 1090 -13.91 11.29 2.78
CA LYS A 1090 -15.20 10.87 3.36
C LYS A 1090 -15.85 9.82 2.44
N GLU A 1091 -15.90 10.09 1.14
CA GLU A 1091 -16.43 9.15 0.14
C GLU A 1091 -15.60 7.85 0.04
N ALA A 1092 -14.28 7.95 0.16
CA ALA A 1092 -13.40 6.78 0.16
C ALA A 1092 -13.65 5.82 1.33
N MET A 1093 -14.14 6.33 2.46
CA MET A 1093 -14.41 5.56 3.68
C MET A 1093 -15.81 4.93 3.69
N LEU A 1094 -16.78 5.50 2.96
CA LEU A 1094 -18.19 5.05 2.94
C LEU A 1094 -18.36 3.54 2.66
N PRO A 1095 -17.60 2.89 1.76
CA PRO A 1095 -17.75 1.45 1.55
C PRO A 1095 -17.48 0.61 2.80
N ILE A 1096 -16.55 1.02 3.68
CA ILE A 1096 -16.27 0.32 4.94
C ILE A 1096 -17.41 0.53 5.94
N VAL A 1097 -17.88 1.78 6.07
CA VAL A 1097 -19.00 2.14 6.94
C VAL A 1097 -20.27 1.37 6.54
N ASN A 1098 -20.60 1.37 5.25
CA ASN A 1098 -21.78 0.68 4.73
C ASN A 1098 -21.65 -0.84 4.86
N PHE A 1099 -20.45 -1.40 4.69
CA PHE A 1099 -20.20 -2.82 4.93
C PHE A 1099 -20.45 -3.22 6.38
N ALA A 1100 -19.88 -2.47 7.33
CA ALA A 1100 -20.08 -2.71 8.76
C ALA A 1100 -21.57 -2.55 9.14
N ARG A 1101 -22.23 -1.49 8.66
CA ARG A 1101 -23.66 -1.24 8.90
C ARG A 1101 -24.55 -2.36 8.34
N LEU A 1102 -24.33 -2.78 7.10
CA LEU A 1102 -25.13 -3.82 6.45
C LEU A 1102 -25.07 -5.14 7.23
N LEU A 1103 -23.88 -5.56 7.64
CA LEU A 1103 -23.69 -6.76 8.45
C LEU A 1103 -24.27 -6.59 9.86
N ALA A 1104 -24.06 -5.44 10.50
CA ALA A 1104 -24.62 -5.14 11.81
C ALA A 1104 -26.16 -5.25 11.81
N LEU A 1105 -26.83 -4.66 10.81
CA LEU A 1105 -28.28 -4.74 10.67
C LEU A 1105 -28.77 -6.17 10.41
N LYS A 1106 -28.04 -6.97 9.61
CA LYS A 1106 -28.37 -8.38 9.36
C LYS A 1106 -28.28 -9.25 10.63
N HIS A 1107 -27.46 -8.84 11.60
CA HIS A 1107 -27.22 -9.55 12.84
C HIS A 1107 -27.85 -8.87 14.08
N HIS A 1108 -28.73 -7.90 13.87
CA HIS A 1108 -29.43 -7.14 14.94
C HIS A 1108 -28.49 -6.52 15.98
N LEU A 1109 -27.33 -6.03 15.53
CA LEU A 1109 -26.41 -5.28 16.37
C LEU A 1109 -26.95 -3.88 16.62
N SER A 1110 -26.88 -3.43 17.86
CA SER A 1110 -27.40 -2.13 18.31
C SER A 1110 -26.39 -0.98 18.17
N GLU A 1111 -25.12 -1.35 18.01
CA GLU A 1111 -23.97 -0.49 17.91
C GLU A 1111 -24.01 0.35 16.62
N THR A 1112 -23.65 1.63 16.73
CA THR A 1112 -23.61 2.58 15.60
C THR A 1112 -22.20 2.83 15.09
N SER A 1113 -21.20 2.89 15.97
CA SER A 1113 -19.78 3.04 15.63
C SER A 1113 -19.30 1.97 14.66
N THR A 1114 -18.55 2.35 13.63
CA THR A 1114 -17.97 1.37 12.69
C THR A 1114 -16.95 0.49 13.42
N PHE A 1115 -16.18 1.02 14.37
CA PHE A 1115 -15.22 0.24 15.15
C PHE A 1115 -15.95 -0.84 15.96
N ASP A 1116 -16.95 -0.45 16.75
CA ASP A 1116 -17.73 -1.35 17.61
C ASP A 1116 -18.48 -2.40 16.79
N ARG A 1117 -19.08 -2.00 15.65
CA ARG A 1117 -19.73 -2.94 14.73
C ARG A 1117 -18.77 -4.01 14.25
N LEU A 1118 -17.57 -3.62 13.82
CA LEU A 1118 -16.56 -4.58 13.35
C LEU A 1118 -16.10 -5.52 14.47
N GLU A 1119 -15.96 -5.01 15.70
CA GLU A 1119 -15.60 -5.80 16.87
C GLU A 1119 -16.70 -6.80 17.25
N GLN A 1120 -17.95 -6.36 17.35
CA GLN A 1120 -19.09 -7.24 17.64
C GLN A 1120 -19.29 -8.30 16.55
N LEU A 1121 -19.11 -7.94 15.27
CA LEU A 1121 -19.15 -8.91 14.17
C LEU A 1121 -18.01 -9.93 14.22
N HIS A 1122 -16.84 -9.56 14.76
CA HIS A 1122 -15.73 -10.48 15.03
C HIS A 1122 -16.04 -11.39 16.22
N ALA A 1123 -16.57 -10.84 17.32
CA ALA A 1123 -16.99 -11.61 18.49
C ALA A 1123 -18.08 -12.64 18.16
N LEU A 1124 -19.00 -12.33 17.24
CA LEU A 1124 -20.01 -13.25 16.72
C LEU A 1124 -19.47 -14.26 15.68
N GLY A 1125 -18.20 -14.16 15.28
CA GLY A 1125 -17.57 -15.04 14.29
C GLY A 1125 -17.98 -14.77 12.84
N VAL A 1126 -18.68 -13.67 12.55
CA VAL A 1126 -19.09 -13.25 11.20
C VAL A 1126 -17.88 -12.72 10.40
N LEU A 1127 -16.98 -12.00 11.08
CA LEU A 1127 -15.69 -11.60 10.55
C LEU A 1127 -14.58 -12.46 11.14
N HIS A 1128 -13.78 -13.11 10.30
CA HIS A 1128 -12.57 -13.78 10.74
C HIS A 1128 -11.45 -12.78 11.05
N ASP A 1129 -10.55 -13.17 11.96
CA ASP A 1129 -9.37 -12.42 12.42
C ASP A 1129 -8.66 -11.57 11.36
N GLU A 1130 -8.33 -12.15 10.22
CA GLU A 1130 -7.60 -11.44 9.15
C GLU A 1130 -8.47 -10.34 8.50
N SER A 1131 -9.74 -10.63 8.27
CA SER A 1131 -10.70 -9.66 7.71
C SER A 1131 -11.02 -8.55 8.69
N PHE A 1132 -11.20 -8.89 9.97
CA PHE A 1132 -11.42 -7.93 11.04
C PHE A 1132 -10.23 -6.97 11.18
N ARG A 1133 -9.02 -7.49 11.47
CA ARG A 1133 -7.81 -6.68 11.63
C ARG A 1133 -7.52 -5.83 10.39
N GLY A 1134 -7.65 -6.41 9.21
CA GLY A 1134 -7.43 -5.71 7.95
C GLY A 1134 -8.42 -4.58 7.68
N THR A 1135 -9.69 -4.72 8.09
CA THR A 1135 -10.74 -3.72 7.89
C THR A 1135 -10.63 -2.59 8.92
N VAL A 1136 -10.40 -2.92 10.19
CA VAL A 1136 -10.16 -1.94 11.26
C VAL A 1136 -8.93 -1.09 10.94
N GLN A 1137 -7.82 -1.73 10.53
CA GLN A 1137 -6.61 -1.02 10.15
C GLN A 1137 -6.83 -0.09 8.95
N ALA A 1138 -7.57 -0.54 7.93
CA ALA A 1138 -7.92 0.27 6.78
C ALA A 1138 -8.72 1.52 7.17
N TYR A 1139 -9.71 1.35 8.06
CA TYR A 1139 -10.54 2.44 8.54
C TYR A 1139 -9.76 3.45 9.40
N ASP A 1140 -8.98 2.96 10.39
CA ASP A 1140 -8.12 3.79 11.25
C ASP A 1140 -7.12 4.63 10.42
N GLN A 1141 -6.49 4.02 9.41
CA GLN A 1141 -5.53 4.74 8.56
C GLN A 1141 -6.16 5.87 7.75
N LEU A 1142 -7.35 5.64 7.16
CA LEU A 1142 -8.06 6.70 6.43
C LEU A 1142 -8.54 7.79 7.38
N MET A 1143 -9.03 7.44 8.57
CA MET A 1143 -9.49 8.42 9.55
C MET A 1143 -8.33 9.28 10.08
N ARG A 1144 -7.17 8.68 10.39
CA ARG A 1144 -5.96 9.43 10.78
C ARG A 1144 -5.49 10.37 9.67
N LEU A 1145 -5.52 9.91 8.42
CA LEU A 1145 -5.19 10.76 7.27
C LEU A 1145 -6.14 11.95 7.16
N ARG A 1146 -7.45 11.71 7.35
CA ARG A 1146 -8.49 12.74 7.35
C ARG A 1146 -8.24 13.78 8.45
N TYR A 1147 -7.99 13.36 9.69
CA TYR A 1147 -7.68 14.28 10.79
C TYR A 1147 -6.40 15.08 10.54
N ARG A 1148 -5.32 14.45 10.10
CA ARG A 1148 -4.06 15.16 9.80
C ARG A 1148 -4.25 16.22 8.73
N HIS A 1149 -5.03 15.92 7.69
CA HIS A 1149 -5.37 16.90 6.65
C HIS A 1149 -6.13 18.09 7.22
N GLN A 1150 -7.20 17.84 7.99
CA GLN A 1150 -8.01 18.90 8.61
C GLN A 1150 -7.21 19.77 9.59
N VAL A 1151 -6.39 19.16 10.45
CA VAL A 1151 -5.50 19.88 11.37
C VAL A 1151 -4.48 20.73 10.60
N SER A 1152 -3.93 20.23 9.51
CA SER A 1152 -3.01 20.99 8.66
C SER A 1152 -3.67 22.22 8.05
N LEU A 1153 -4.91 22.10 7.57
CA LEU A 1153 -5.67 23.23 7.01
C LEU A 1153 -5.94 24.31 8.07
N LEU A 1154 -6.37 23.91 9.27
CA LEU A 1154 -6.66 24.84 10.35
C LEU A 1154 -5.40 25.58 10.82
N LYS A 1155 -4.24 24.89 10.87
CA LYS A 1155 -2.94 25.54 11.13
C LYS A 1155 -2.54 26.56 10.08
N GLU A 1156 -2.95 26.36 8.82
CA GLU A 1156 -2.76 27.32 7.72
C GLU A 1156 -3.81 28.44 7.72
N GLY A 1157 -4.74 28.47 8.68
CA GLY A 1157 -5.84 29.43 8.74
C GLY A 1157 -6.93 29.19 7.69
N LYS A 1158 -7.02 27.97 7.15
CA LYS A 1158 -8.06 27.55 6.19
C LYS A 1158 -9.14 26.72 6.89
N PRO A 1159 -10.40 26.76 6.41
CA PRO A 1159 -11.44 25.89 6.95
C PRO A 1159 -11.09 24.42 6.70
N ALA A 1160 -11.45 23.56 7.64
CA ALA A 1160 -11.26 22.12 7.51
C ALA A 1160 -12.17 21.56 6.40
N ASP A 1161 -11.64 20.65 5.57
CA ASP A 1161 -12.41 19.97 4.52
C ASP A 1161 -12.06 18.48 4.44
N ASN A 1162 -12.67 17.78 3.48
CA ASN A 1162 -12.42 16.35 3.22
C ASN A 1162 -11.75 16.09 1.85
N SER A 1163 -11.23 17.13 1.19
CA SER A 1163 -10.67 17.05 -0.17
C SER A 1163 -9.15 16.99 -0.14
N ILE A 1164 -8.59 15.81 -0.40
CA ILE A 1164 -7.14 15.59 -0.35
C ILE A 1164 -6.55 15.57 -1.76
N ASP A 1165 -5.48 16.32 -1.98
CA ASP A 1165 -4.68 16.24 -3.20
C ASP A 1165 -3.66 15.08 -3.08
N PRO A 1166 -3.74 14.03 -3.92
CA PRO A 1166 -2.78 12.92 -3.86
C PRO A 1166 -1.31 13.33 -4.01
N ARG A 1167 -1.02 14.51 -4.58
CA ARG A 1167 0.33 15.04 -4.80
C ARG A 1167 0.98 15.61 -3.54
N THR A 1168 0.17 15.97 -2.53
CA THR A 1168 0.69 16.46 -1.24
C THR A 1168 1.03 15.31 -0.28
N LEU A 1169 0.60 14.09 -0.59
CA LEU A 1169 0.89 12.89 0.20
C LEU A 1169 2.36 12.47 0.08
N THR A 1170 2.95 12.03 1.19
CA THR A 1170 4.28 11.41 1.17
C THR A 1170 4.25 10.09 0.38
N ARG A 1171 5.41 9.56 -0.03
CA ARG A 1171 5.48 8.24 -0.72
C ARG A 1171 4.90 7.12 0.15
N ILE A 1172 5.08 7.19 1.47
CA ILE A 1172 4.56 6.23 2.44
C ILE A 1172 3.03 6.35 2.51
N ASP A 1173 2.52 7.57 2.70
CA ASP A 1173 1.08 7.84 2.77
C ASP A 1173 0.37 7.43 1.47
N SER A 1174 0.95 7.75 0.31
CA SER A 1174 0.41 7.35 -0.99
C SER A 1174 0.38 5.83 -1.17
N GLY A 1175 1.43 5.13 -0.71
CA GLY A 1175 1.48 3.66 -0.72
C GLY A 1175 0.43 3.03 0.19
N MET A 1176 0.27 3.58 1.40
CA MET A 1176 -0.73 3.16 2.39
C MET A 1176 -2.15 3.34 1.86
N VAL A 1177 -2.50 4.55 1.39
CA VAL A 1177 -3.83 4.85 0.83
C VAL A 1177 -4.15 3.91 -0.33
N LYS A 1178 -3.22 3.66 -1.26
CA LYS A 1178 -3.43 2.72 -2.37
C LYS A 1178 -3.70 1.29 -1.89
N ASN A 1179 -2.96 0.81 -0.90
CA ASN A 1179 -3.17 -0.51 -0.31
C ASN A 1179 -4.56 -0.59 0.32
N THR A 1180 -4.92 0.41 1.12
CA THR A 1180 -6.21 0.51 1.81
C THR A 1180 -7.39 0.56 0.83
N LEU A 1181 -7.31 1.39 -0.22
CA LEU A 1181 -8.34 1.46 -1.26
C LEU A 1181 -8.49 0.14 -2.04
N SER A 1182 -7.39 -0.60 -2.26
CA SER A 1182 -7.43 -1.93 -2.87
C SER A 1182 -8.14 -2.96 -1.99
N ARG A 1183 -7.93 -2.90 -0.67
CA ARG A 1183 -8.64 -3.76 0.31
C ARG A 1183 -10.14 -3.49 0.31
N ILE A 1184 -10.56 -2.23 0.19
CA ILE A 1184 -11.98 -1.87 0.06
C ILE A 1184 -12.65 -2.58 -1.13
N SER A 1185 -11.94 -2.72 -2.26
CA SER A 1185 -12.46 -3.47 -3.41
C SER A 1185 -12.69 -4.95 -3.11
N THR A 1186 -11.93 -5.53 -2.18
CA THR A 1186 -12.13 -6.92 -1.71
C THR A 1186 -13.35 -7.03 -0.81
N ILE A 1187 -13.57 -6.05 0.07
CA ILE A 1187 -14.78 -5.96 0.91
C ILE A 1187 -16.04 -5.86 0.03
N GLN A 1188 -16.01 -5.01 -1.00
CA GLN A 1188 -17.13 -4.89 -1.95
C GLN A 1188 -17.40 -6.19 -2.72
N LYS A 1189 -16.38 -6.93 -3.11
CA LYS A 1189 -16.56 -8.27 -3.70
C LYS A 1189 -17.24 -9.24 -2.73
N LYS A 1190 -16.89 -9.19 -1.44
CA LYS A 1190 -17.54 -10.01 -0.40
C LYS A 1190 -19.02 -9.65 -0.27
N VAL A 1191 -19.36 -8.36 -0.19
CA VAL A 1191 -20.77 -7.88 -0.19
C VAL A 1191 -21.51 -8.36 -1.43
N SER A 1192 -20.90 -8.24 -2.61
CA SER A 1192 -21.50 -8.71 -3.85
C SER A 1192 -21.76 -10.22 -3.85
N LEU A 1193 -20.83 -11.04 -3.33
CA LEU A 1193 -21.00 -12.50 -3.29
C LEU A 1193 -22.06 -12.93 -2.29
N GLU A 1194 -22.07 -12.31 -1.10
CA GLU A 1194 -22.94 -12.70 0.01
C GLU A 1194 -24.40 -12.31 -0.23
N PHE A 1195 -24.66 -11.20 -0.94
CA PHE A 1195 -26.01 -10.64 -1.09
C PHE A 1195 -26.57 -10.68 -2.53
N ARG A 1196 -25.80 -11.09 -3.56
CA ARG A 1196 -26.33 -11.32 -4.93
C ARG A 1196 -26.62 -12.79 -5.26
N GLY A 1197 -26.31 -13.73 -4.37
CA GLY A 1197 -26.43 -15.18 -4.63
C GLY A 1197 -27.83 -15.78 -4.43
N SER A 1198 -28.85 -14.98 -4.13
CA SER A 1198 -30.18 -15.47 -3.72
C SER A 1198 -31.34 -14.74 -4.41
N THR A 1199 -31.19 -14.42 -5.70
CA THR A 1199 -32.29 -14.01 -6.59
C THR A 1199 -32.58 -15.08 -7.61
#